data_AF-A0A1Y4GP61-F1
#
_entry.id   AF-A0A1Y4GP61-F1
#
_cell.length_a   1.000
_cell.length_b   1.000
_cell.length_c   1.000
_cell.angle_alpha   90.00
_cell.angle_beta   90.00
_cell.angle_gamma   90.00
#
_symmetry.space_group_name_H-M   'P 1'
#
loop_
_entity.id
_entity.type
_entity.pdbx_description
1 polymer ?
#
loop_
_entity_poly.entity_id
_entity_poly.type
_entity_poly.pdbx_seq_one_letter_code
_entity_poly.pdbx_strand_id
1 'polypeptide(L)'
;MYAIIPQQIPQDRRAEINEKILFAIDSGKDLVPKESIYNCYTGIGGLHNLRQSDFTSYHEYAEAKKEFEMGQFFTPHDICRSMVETLSPTSAEMVLDMCCGMGNFFNHLPNLHNAYGFDIDGKAVAVARYLYPEAHIEKCDIQLYNPEQRFDIIVGNPPFNLKFDYRLSQEFYMDKAYDVLNPAGILMVIVPLSFMQNEFWEKTRVAKINSNFSFIGQTRLEHSAFSTVGVQNFATKIMVFLRRSLHIEMQPYNAEEFVSMDELKKRIAEVRKMKHRLRLQLMRETNRIDREELEAFEYRLAKYMYELKAHAVLNRHVEKAEALVSKFRNQKPPENATREQIKEWERKKLTTGKVLGIIRRYITSQNVVPRKEVALVKTSYGFKLKQYAPRLLDKVTHKAAGINDLILGRAELPMPENVTEKNMRQIRAASKLIRRKQRQYETQNLQFADMREDAGLKEYLDRTTFINKDGEVCEFTDLQKHDLNLVLQKRYALLNWQQGSGKTAAVYHRAKYLLKFRKAKNVIILAPAIATNMTWIPFLTINKERFRTIQTAGDLNNIPEGTFLVVSTSMLRKLKRGLMRFVKRTSGKLCLVFDESDEITNPTSQRTRNILCIFRRLRYKILDTGTTTRNNIAELYSQFELLYNNSVNMICWSPQVYHENRDHEIEEENNPDYGTPFPAFRGHVLFRACHCPGKATVFGIEKQNQDVYNKDELSELIGKTVITRKFRDFAGEKYRVRTHTVRPSEGEHEVYRVIIEEFCRICELYYNSTGDTKKDAGLRLMRQIKLLIKACSVPHLIEGYYGDEYPSKTRYIERLVRTIPGKVAIGCTTLAAFDLYESYIRAHFPDRPVFVVKGDVAFRKRQKIVTEFDSTINGILICTQQSLSSSVNIPTCNDVILESLQWNIPRMEQFYFRFIRLDSREMKNVHYVTYEDSVEQNLMALVLTKERLNEFIKTGEVKEQSEIFEEFDITMSVIDSLLVRTQDSEGKIHISWGSQRITE
;
A
#
# COMPACT_ATOMS: atom_id res chain seq x y z
N MET A 1 -5.33 -50.14 14.26
CA MET A 1 -4.53 -48.97 14.65
C MET A 1 -3.07 -49.41 14.65
N TYR A 2 -2.21 -48.70 13.92
CA TYR A 2 -0.76 -48.93 13.93
C TYR A 2 -0.14 -48.40 15.22
N ALA A 3 0.83 -49.13 15.79
CA ALA A 3 1.55 -48.67 16.97
C ALA A 3 2.48 -47.50 16.60
N ILE A 4 2.61 -46.54 17.51
CA ILE A 4 3.54 -45.42 17.39
C ILE A 4 4.90 -45.92 17.91
N ILE A 5 5.87 -46.07 17.01
CA ILE A 5 7.22 -46.53 17.31
C ILE A 5 8.18 -45.38 17.05
N PRO A 6 8.90 -44.86 18.05
CA PRO A 6 9.87 -43.79 17.84
C PRO A 6 10.97 -44.23 16.87
N GLN A 7 11.11 -43.53 15.74
CA GLN A 7 12.16 -43.77 14.74
C GLN A 7 13.03 -42.52 14.61
N GLN A 8 14.35 -42.66 14.77
CA GLN A 8 15.30 -41.61 14.40
C GLN A 8 15.81 -41.89 12.99
N ILE A 9 15.20 -41.26 11.99
CA ILE A 9 15.64 -41.37 10.60
C ILE A 9 16.59 -40.22 10.28
N PRO A 10 17.87 -40.48 9.97
CA PRO A 10 18.81 -39.45 9.55
C PRO A 10 18.29 -38.69 8.33
N GLN A 11 18.45 -37.36 8.31
CA GLN A 11 17.88 -36.49 7.28
C GLN A 11 18.33 -36.86 5.86
N ASP A 12 19.57 -37.31 5.71
CA ASP A 12 20.21 -37.77 4.46
C ASP A 12 19.63 -39.10 3.93
N ARG A 13 19.03 -39.93 4.81
CA ARG A 13 18.44 -41.23 4.44
C ARG A 13 16.93 -41.17 4.21
N ARG A 14 16.26 -40.08 4.58
CA ARG A 14 14.79 -39.91 4.43
C ARG A 14 14.32 -40.04 2.98
N ALA A 15 15.08 -39.53 2.00
CA ALA A 15 14.74 -39.64 0.59
C ALA A 15 14.78 -41.09 0.10
N GLU A 16 15.86 -41.81 0.41
CA GLU A 16 16.03 -43.22 0.06
C GLU A 16 14.93 -44.09 0.68
N ILE A 17 14.57 -43.85 1.95
CA ILE A 17 13.52 -44.59 2.65
C ILE A 17 12.16 -44.32 2.02
N ASN A 18 11.83 -43.06 1.72
CA ASN A 18 10.58 -42.72 1.03
C ASN A 18 10.49 -43.39 -0.35
N GLU A 19 11.59 -43.45 -1.12
CA GLU A 19 11.63 -44.14 -2.42
C GLU A 19 11.42 -45.64 -2.28
N LYS A 20 12.06 -46.29 -1.30
CA LYS A 20 11.84 -47.72 -1.01
C LYS A 20 10.39 -48.02 -0.63
N ILE A 21 9.79 -47.17 0.20
CA ILE A 21 8.38 -47.30 0.60
C ILE A 21 7.46 -47.16 -0.62
N LEU A 22 7.67 -46.14 -1.45
CA LEU A 22 6.86 -45.92 -2.66
C LEU A 22 7.05 -47.06 -3.67
N PHE A 23 8.27 -47.54 -3.87
CA PHE A 23 8.55 -48.70 -4.72
C PHE A 23 7.86 -49.97 -4.20
N ALA A 24 7.88 -50.21 -2.88
CA ALA A 24 7.18 -51.34 -2.28
C ALA A 24 5.67 -51.25 -2.55
N ILE A 25 5.06 -50.07 -2.35
CA ILE A 25 3.64 -49.82 -2.62
C ILE A 25 3.31 -50.03 -4.11
N ASP A 26 4.10 -49.47 -5.02
CA ASP A 26 3.88 -49.55 -6.47
C ASP A 26 4.10 -50.97 -7.02
N SER A 27 4.99 -51.75 -6.40
CA SER A 27 5.28 -53.13 -6.79
C SER A 27 4.18 -54.13 -6.43
N GLY A 28 3.23 -53.75 -5.57
CA GLY A 28 2.13 -54.60 -5.10
C GLY A 28 2.57 -55.82 -4.27
N LYS A 29 3.86 -55.92 -3.92
CA LYS A 29 4.41 -56.95 -3.04
C LYS A 29 4.49 -56.34 -1.64
N ASP A 30 3.98 -57.02 -0.62
CA ASP A 30 4.05 -56.59 0.80
C ASP A 30 5.50 -56.69 1.36
N LEU A 31 6.43 -55.98 0.73
CA LEU A 31 7.87 -55.99 1.01
C LEU A 31 8.22 -55.19 2.28
N VAL A 32 7.35 -54.27 2.69
CA VAL A 32 7.51 -53.45 3.90
C VAL A 32 6.20 -53.49 4.70
N PRO A 33 6.21 -53.85 5.99
CA PRO A 33 5.01 -53.86 6.81
C PRO A 33 4.34 -52.48 6.88
N LYS A 34 2.99 -52.44 6.85
CA LYS A 34 2.21 -51.19 6.96
C LYS A 34 2.56 -50.36 8.20
N GLU A 35 2.84 -51.03 9.32
CA GLU A 35 3.27 -50.37 10.55
C GLU A 35 4.65 -49.70 10.42
N SER A 36 5.57 -50.31 9.66
CA SER A 36 6.85 -49.68 9.33
C SER A 36 6.65 -48.49 8.40
N ILE A 37 5.74 -48.58 7.41
CA ILE A 37 5.41 -47.45 6.52
C ILE A 37 4.82 -46.28 7.32
N TYR A 38 3.89 -46.56 8.23
CA TYR A 38 3.26 -45.56 9.10
C TYR A 38 4.30 -44.78 9.93
N ASN A 39 5.31 -45.46 10.50
CA ASN A 39 6.32 -44.83 11.34
C ASN A 39 7.53 -44.25 10.57
N CYS A 40 7.78 -44.69 9.32
CA CYS A 40 9.00 -44.34 8.59
C CYS A 40 8.80 -43.41 7.37
N TYR A 41 7.58 -43.25 6.85
CA TYR A 41 7.34 -42.33 5.73
C TYR A 41 7.29 -40.88 6.24
N THR A 42 8.11 -40.00 5.64
CA THR A 42 8.31 -38.64 6.17
C THR A 42 7.94 -37.52 5.19
N GLY A 43 7.38 -37.86 4.02
CA GLY A 43 7.02 -36.89 2.99
C GLY A 43 8.23 -36.17 2.38
N ILE A 44 7.97 -35.16 1.54
CA ILE A 44 8.98 -34.33 0.85
C ILE A 44 9.46 -33.13 1.67
N GLY A 45 8.79 -32.80 2.78
CA GLY A 45 9.22 -31.70 3.67
C GLY A 45 10.64 -31.93 4.23
N GLY A 46 11.57 -31.02 3.97
CA GLY A 46 12.98 -31.12 4.35
C GLY A 46 13.87 -31.91 3.39
N LEU A 47 13.34 -32.49 2.30
CA LEU A 47 14.08 -33.29 1.31
C LEU A 47 14.51 -32.47 0.09
N HIS A 48 15.20 -31.35 0.33
CA HIS A 48 15.70 -30.47 -0.72
C HIS A 48 17.22 -30.35 -0.67
N ASN A 49 17.89 -30.22 -1.82
CA ASN A 49 19.34 -29.98 -1.89
C ASN A 49 19.72 -28.49 -1.76
N LEU A 50 18.78 -27.64 -1.35
CA LEU A 50 19.02 -26.21 -1.13
C LEU A 50 19.99 -26.04 0.04
N ARG A 51 21.21 -25.54 -0.22
CA ARG A 51 22.11 -25.08 0.83
C ARG A 51 21.86 -23.61 1.07
N GLN A 52 21.89 -23.16 2.33
CA GLN A 52 21.72 -21.74 2.65
C GLN A 52 22.73 -20.86 1.92
N SER A 53 23.94 -21.37 1.63
CA SER A 53 24.97 -20.71 0.83
C SER A 53 24.59 -20.45 -0.63
N ASP A 54 23.58 -21.16 -1.15
CA ASP A 54 23.11 -21.01 -2.53
C ASP A 54 22.08 -19.84 -2.65
N PHE A 55 21.79 -19.12 -1.56
CA PHE A 55 20.81 -18.02 -1.48
C PHE A 55 21.38 -16.80 -0.76
N THR A 56 21.03 -15.59 -1.24
CA THR A 56 21.60 -14.32 -0.74
C THR A 56 21.05 -13.89 0.62
N SER A 57 19.87 -14.36 1.02
CA SER A 57 19.31 -14.10 2.35
C SER A 57 18.60 -15.33 2.94
N TYR A 58 18.53 -15.42 4.27
CA TYR A 58 17.74 -16.44 4.95
C TYR A 58 16.26 -16.40 4.54
N HIS A 59 15.74 -15.23 4.14
CA HIS A 59 14.36 -15.09 3.66
C HIS A 59 14.17 -15.73 2.27
N GLU A 60 15.11 -15.56 1.34
CA GLU A 60 15.08 -16.24 0.03
C GLU A 60 15.28 -17.74 0.16
N TYR A 61 16.25 -18.17 0.98
CA TYR A 61 16.41 -19.57 1.35
C TYR A 61 15.12 -20.13 1.94
N ALA A 62 14.47 -19.40 2.84
CA ALA A 62 13.20 -19.80 3.43
C ALA A 62 12.06 -19.82 2.40
N GLU A 63 11.95 -18.86 1.46
CA GLU A 63 10.92 -18.86 0.40
C GLU A 63 11.14 -19.98 -0.63
N ALA A 64 12.38 -20.21 -1.07
CA ALA A 64 12.72 -21.30 -1.98
C ALA A 64 12.49 -22.67 -1.31
N LYS A 65 12.86 -22.79 -0.04
CA LYS A 65 12.53 -23.94 0.82
C LYS A 65 11.01 -24.13 0.93
N LYS A 66 10.24 -23.07 1.14
CA LYS A 66 8.77 -23.10 1.23
C LYS A 66 8.11 -23.56 -0.06
N GLU A 67 8.57 -23.09 -1.22
CA GLU A 67 8.01 -23.44 -2.53
C GLU A 67 8.35 -24.87 -2.94
N PHE A 68 9.57 -25.34 -2.60
CA PHE A 68 10.01 -26.72 -2.86
C PHE A 68 9.33 -27.74 -1.94
N GLU A 69 9.11 -27.40 -0.66
CA GLU A 69 8.47 -28.28 0.33
C GLU A 69 6.94 -28.26 0.26
N MET A 70 6.32 -27.42 -0.58
CA MET A 70 4.86 -27.19 -0.62
C MET A 70 4.24 -26.85 0.75
N GLY A 71 5.04 -26.29 1.67
CA GLY A 71 4.65 -26.09 3.08
C GLY A 71 4.25 -27.38 3.82
N GLN A 72 4.73 -28.54 3.37
CA GLN A 72 4.37 -29.86 3.90
C GLN A 72 5.06 -30.12 5.24
N PHE A 73 4.25 -30.20 6.31
CA PHE A 73 4.67 -30.60 7.64
C PHE A 73 3.68 -31.63 8.18
N PHE A 74 4.06 -32.91 8.20
CA PHE A 74 3.20 -33.94 8.75
C PHE A 74 3.02 -33.75 10.26
N THR A 75 1.78 -33.87 10.71
CA THR A 75 1.45 -33.81 12.12
C THR A 75 1.99 -35.07 12.81
N PRO A 76 2.80 -34.94 13.88
CA PRO A 76 3.28 -36.06 14.67
C PRO A 76 2.14 -36.97 15.17
N HIS A 77 2.41 -38.27 15.25
CA HIS A 77 1.41 -39.28 15.60
C HIS A 77 0.76 -39.06 16.96
N ASP A 78 1.54 -38.68 17.98
CA ASP A 78 1.00 -38.43 19.33
C ASP A 78 0.07 -37.23 19.38
N ILE A 79 0.35 -36.19 18.59
CA ILE A 79 -0.52 -35.02 18.44
C ILE A 79 -1.82 -35.44 17.73
N CYS A 80 -1.73 -36.25 16.68
CA CYS A 80 -2.90 -36.78 15.97
C CYS A 80 -3.80 -37.59 16.93
N ARG A 81 -3.20 -38.49 17.73
CA ARG A 81 -3.91 -39.26 18.77
C ARG A 81 -4.60 -38.32 19.75
N SER A 82 -3.86 -37.38 20.34
CA SER A 82 -4.37 -36.44 21.35
C SER A 82 -5.53 -35.58 20.82
N MET A 83 -5.43 -35.07 19.59
CA MET A 83 -6.48 -34.29 18.97
C MET A 83 -7.75 -35.11 18.71
N VAL A 84 -7.62 -36.34 18.19
CA VAL A 84 -8.77 -37.22 17.94
C VAL A 84 -9.42 -37.68 19.23
N GLU A 85 -8.64 -38.00 20.28
CA GLU A 85 -9.16 -38.30 21.62
C GLU A 85 -9.89 -37.12 22.26
N THR A 86 -9.42 -35.90 22.01
CA THR A 86 -10.04 -34.65 22.46
C THR A 86 -11.36 -34.39 21.73
N LEU A 87 -11.41 -34.68 20.42
CA LEU A 87 -12.64 -34.60 19.64
C LEU A 87 -13.65 -35.67 20.02
N SER A 88 -13.20 -36.88 20.40
CA SER A 88 -14.04 -38.05 20.69
C SER A 88 -15.13 -38.27 19.63
N PRO A 89 -14.75 -38.46 18.33
CA PRO A 89 -15.70 -38.71 17.27
C PRO A 89 -16.50 -39.99 17.51
N THR A 90 -17.77 -40.01 17.11
CA THR A 90 -18.59 -41.24 17.13
C THR A 90 -18.48 -41.99 15.81
N SER A 91 -18.81 -43.28 15.79
CA SER A 91 -18.77 -44.11 14.57
C SER A 91 -19.73 -43.66 13.47
N ALA A 92 -20.72 -42.81 13.78
CA ALA A 92 -21.70 -42.26 12.85
C ALA A 92 -21.32 -40.89 12.27
N GLU A 93 -20.33 -40.20 12.84
CA GLU A 93 -19.93 -38.87 12.40
C GLU A 93 -19.01 -38.95 11.18
N MET A 94 -19.22 -38.07 10.21
CA MET A 94 -18.32 -37.90 9.06
C MET A 94 -17.18 -36.95 9.40
N VAL A 95 -15.94 -37.40 9.16
CA VAL A 95 -14.72 -36.66 9.50
C VAL A 95 -13.91 -36.38 8.24
N LEU A 96 -13.51 -35.12 8.05
CA LEU A 96 -12.68 -34.69 6.95
C LEU A 96 -11.34 -34.12 7.44
N ASP A 97 -10.25 -34.56 6.81
CA ASP A 97 -8.93 -33.95 6.90
C ASP A 97 -8.53 -33.37 5.53
N MET A 98 -8.48 -32.04 5.44
CA MET A 98 -8.08 -31.35 4.21
C MET A 98 -6.56 -31.18 4.25
N CYS A 99 -5.84 -31.53 3.18
CA CYS A 99 -4.37 -31.65 3.21
C CYS A 99 -3.88 -32.76 4.15
N CYS A 100 -4.47 -33.96 3.99
CA CYS A 100 -4.28 -35.07 4.93
C CYS A 100 -2.88 -35.69 4.93
N GLY A 101 -2.01 -35.35 3.96
CA GLY A 101 -0.72 -36.00 3.78
C GLY A 101 -0.88 -37.52 3.69
N MET A 102 -0.20 -38.25 4.57
CA MET A 102 -0.31 -39.72 4.68
C MET A 102 -1.49 -40.22 5.52
N GLY A 103 -2.35 -39.33 6.04
CA GLY A 103 -3.58 -39.69 6.75
C GLY A 103 -3.41 -40.00 8.25
N ASN A 104 -2.48 -39.35 8.95
CA ASN A 104 -2.14 -39.70 10.35
C ASN A 104 -3.34 -39.66 11.32
N PHE A 105 -4.26 -38.72 11.14
CA PHE A 105 -5.47 -38.66 11.97
C PHE A 105 -6.37 -39.89 11.81
N PHE A 106 -6.38 -40.51 10.61
CA PHE A 106 -7.25 -41.65 10.32
C PHE A 106 -6.92 -42.88 11.15
N ASN A 107 -5.66 -43.06 11.57
CA ASN A 107 -5.24 -44.16 12.44
C ASN A 107 -6.05 -44.24 13.75
N HIS A 108 -6.58 -43.10 14.20
CA HIS A 108 -7.25 -42.93 15.49
C HIS A 108 -8.77 -42.80 15.39
N LEU A 109 -9.34 -42.81 14.17
CA LEU A 109 -10.79 -42.70 13.99
C LEU A 109 -11.50 -44.03 14.29
N PRO A 110 -12.70 -43.99 14.88
CA PRO A 110 -13.46 -45.19 15.24
C PRO A 110 -14.09 -45.92 14.03
N ASN A 111 -14.25 -45.23 12.90
CA ASN A 111 -14.83 -45.80 11.68
C ASN A 111 -14.18 -45.15 10.44
N LEU A 112 -13.32 -45.92 9.75
CA LEU A 112 -12.61 -45.44 8.57
C LEU A 112 -13.53 -45.21 7.36
N HIS A 113 -14.70 -45.86 7.29
CA HIS A 113 -15.65 -45.63 6.19
C HIS A 113 -16.26 -44.22 6.22
N ASN A 114 -16.21 -43.54 7.37
CA ASN A 114 -16.66 -42.16 7.51
C ASN A 114 -15.50 -41.15 7.48
N ALA A 115 -14.28 -41.62 7.20
CA ALA A 115 -13.09 -40.78 7.11
C ALA A 115 -12.84 -40.36 5.65
N TYR A 116 -12.73 -39.05 5.44
CA TYR A 116 -12.48 -38.44 4.15
C TYR A 116 -11.20 -37.62 4.21
N GLY A 117 -10.40 -37.69 3.14
CA GLY A 117 -9.15 -36.97 3.05
C GLY A 117 -8.77 -36.61 1.63
N PHE A 118 -8.03 -35.52 1.48
CA PHE A 118 -7.37 -35.25 0.21
C PHE A 118 -6.07 -34.47 0.40
N ASP A 119 -5.14 -34.65 -0.53
CA ASP A 119 -3.89 -33.91 -0.58
C ASP A 119 -3.46 -33.62 -2.04
N ILE A 120 -2.67 -32.58 -2.23
CA ILE A 120 -2.11 -32.21 -3.53
C ILE A 120 -0.94 -33.13 -3.92
N ASP A 121 -0.21 -33.64 -2.93
CA ASP A 121 0.91 -34.55 -3.13
C ASP A 121 0.42 -35.97 -3.44
N GLY A 122 0.63 -36.38 -4.71
CA GLY A 122 0.24 -37.70 -5.17
C GLY A 122 0.97 -38.85 -4.46
N LYS A 123 2.20 -38.62 -3.97
CA LYS A 123 2.98 -39.64 -3.25
C LYS A 123 2.43 -39.87 -1.85
N ALA A 124 2.15 -38.79 -1.12
CA ALA A 124 1.51 -38.88 0.19
C ALA A 124 0.10 -39.53 0.10
N VAL A 125 -0.68 -39.18 -0.93
CA VAL A 125 -1.99 -39.81 -1.21
C VAL A 125 -1.86 -41.32 -1.48
N ALA A 126 -0.83 -41.75 -2.20
CA ALA A 126 -0.60 -43.18 -2.45
C ALA A 126 -0.32 -43.94 -1.14
N VAL A 127 0.53 -43.37 -0.27
CA VAL A 127 0.80 -43.93 1.06
C VAL A 127 -0.47 -43.96 1.93
N ALA A 128 -1.22 -42.85 1.97
CA ALA A 128 -2.46 -42.76 2.75
C ALA A 128 -3.49 -43.81 2.33
N ARG A 129 -3.66 -44.04 1.02
CA ARG A 129 -4.55 -45.08 0.48
C ARG A 129 -4.09 -46.49 0.83
N TYR A 130 -2.78 -46.74 0.87
CA TYR A 130 -2.23 -48.03 1.22
C TYR A 130 -2.42 -48.34 2.73
N LEU A 131 -2.22 -47.32 3.59
CA LEU A 131 -2.44 -47.42 5.03
C LEU A 131 -3.93 -47.52 5.38
N TYR A 132 -4.79 -46.72 4.75
CA TYR A 132 -6.22 -46.63 5.08
C TYR A 132 -7.12 -46.91 3.85
N PRO A 133 -7.14 -48.16 3.35
CA PRO A 133 -7.90 -48.52 2.14
C PRO A 133 -9.42 -48.38 2.30
N GLU A 134 -9.90 -48.35 3.56
CA GLU A 134 -11.30 -48.19 3.93
C GLU A 134 -11.77 -46.73 3.91
N ALA A 135 -10.85 -45.77 3.98
CA ALA A 135 -11.13 -44.34 3.95
C ALA A 135 -11.27 -43.79 2.52
N HIS A 136 -11.96 -42.66 2.39
CA HIS A 136 -12.17 -41.97 1.12
C HIS A 136 -11.07 -40.94 0.88
N ILE A 137 -10.00 -41.34 0.18
CA ILE A 137 -8.81 -40.52 -0.02
C ILE A 137 -8.60 -40.17 -1.50
N GLU A 138 -8.46 -38.88 -1.83
CA GLU A 138 -8.23 -38.41 -3.19
C GLU A 138 -7.05 -37.44 -3.36
N LYS A 139 -6.49 -37.41 -4.57
CA LYS A 139 -5.50 -36.39 -4.96
C LYS A 139 -6.25 -35.15 -5.44
N CYS A 140 -6.22 -34.08 -4.67
CA CYS A 140 -6.97 -32.87 -4.96
C CYS A 140 -6.26 -31.64 -4.39
N ASP A 141 -6.25 -30.54 -5.15
CA ASP A 141 -5.87 -29.22 -4.64
C ASP A 141 -7.06 -28.67 -3.83
N ILE A 142 -6.80 -28.23 -2.59
CA ILE A 142 -7.81 -27.59 -1.73
C ILE A 142 -8.53 -26.41 -2.40
N GLN A 143 -7.89 -25.71 -3.34
CA GLN A 143 -8.49 -24.62 -4.11
C GLN A 143 -9.57 -25.11 -5.09
N LEU A 144 -9.44 -26.35 -5.55
CA LEU A 144 -10.33 -27.00 -6.51
C LEU A 144 -11.34 -27.95 -5.85
N TYR A 145 -11.15 -28.24 -4.56
CA TYR A 145 -12.07 -29.09 -3.80
C TYR A 145 -13.46 -28.46 -3.66
N ASN A 146 -14.47 -29.24 -4.05
CA ASN A 146 -15.88 -28.86 -4.02
C ASN A 146 -16.73 -30.11 -3.68
N PRO A 147 -16.97 -30.39 -2.40
CA PRO A 147 -17.63 -31.63 -1.99
C PRO A 147 -19.12 -31.63 -2.26
N GLU A 148 -19.68 -32.84 -2.34
CA GLU A 148 -21.11 -33.12 -2.47
C GLU A 148 -21.78 -33.38 -1.11
N GLN A 149 -20.99 -33.51 -0.05
CA GLN A 149 -21.41 -33.94 1.28
C GLN A 149 -20.88 -32.97 2.33
N ARG A 150 -21.59 -32.88 3.45
CA ARG A 150 -21.19 -32.07 4.60
C ARG A 150 -20.65 -32.94 5.72
N PHE A 151 -19.72 -32.42 6.50
CA PHE A 151 -18.99 -33.15 7.53
C PHE A 151 -19.38 -32.68 8.92
N ASP A 152 -19.36 -33.59 9.89
CA ASP A 152 -19.62 -33.26 11.29
C ASP A 152 -18.39 -32.67 11.97
N ILE A 153 -17.21 -33.12 11.54
CA ILE A 153 -15.92 -32.75 12.09
C ILE A 153 -14.93 -32.51 10.96
N ILE A 154 -14.18 -31.42 11.07
CA ILE A 154 -12.94 -31.21 10.32
C ILE A 154 -11.79 -31.16 11.32
N VAL A 155 -10.82 -32.03 11.12
CA VAL A 155 -9.58 -32.06 11.88
C VAL A 155 -8.42 -32.04 10.90
N GLY A 156 -7.44 -31.16 11.09
CA GLY A 156 -6.32 -31.13 10.17
C GLY A 156 -5.25 -30.10 10.49
N ASN A 157 -4.17 -30.18 9.72
CA ASN A 157 -3.02 -29.28 9.77
C ASN A 157 -2.90 -28.56 8.42
N PRO A 158 -3.40 -27.32 8.28
CA PRO A 158 -3.28 -26.56 7.05
C PRO A 158 -1.80 -26.35 6.71
N PRO A 159 -1.44 -26.26 5.43
CA PRO A 159 -0.06 -25.99 5.05
C PRO A 159 0.36 -24.63 5.62
N PHE A 160 1.57 -24.53 6.18
CA PHE A 160 2.02 -23.29 6.83
C PHE A 160 2.67 -22.32 5.84
N ASN A 161 2.46 -21.02 6.10
CA ASN A 161 3.10 -19.89 5.40
C ASN A 161 2.91 -19.84 3.88
N LEU A 162 1.95 -20.58 3.31
CA LEU A 162 1.55 -20.45 1.90
C LEU A 162 0.55 -19.29 1.73
N LYS A 163 0.50 -18.73 0.52
CA LYS A 163 -0.50 -17.73 0.13
C LYS A 163 -1.32 -18.19 -1.08
N PHE A 164 -2.63 -18.31 -0.89
CA PHE A 164 -3.58 -18.56 -1.98
C PHE A 164 -4.32 -17.24 -2.28
N ASP A 165 -4.17 -16.70 -3.49
CA ASP A 165 -4.77 -15.42 -3.91
C ASP A 165 -4.59 -14.28 -2.89
N TYR A 166 -3.35 -14.08 -2.42
CA TYR A 166 -2.96 -13.08 -1.41
C TYR A 166 -3.53 -13.30 0.02
N ARG A 167 -4.21 -14.43 0.29
CA ARG A 167 -4.65 -14.86 1.63
C ARG A 167 -3.71 -15.91 2.20
N LEU A 168 -3.55 -15.94 3.52
CA LEU A 168 -2.83 -17.03 4.18
C LEU A 168 -3.57 -18.36 3.99
N SER A 169 -2.83 -19.45 3.83
CA SER A 169 -3.39 -20.79 3.69
C SER A 169 -4.31 -21.21 4.83
N GLN A 170 -4.01 -20.81 6.08
CA GLN A 170 -4.89 -21.08 7.23
C GLN A 170 -6.22 -20.34 7.11
N GLU A 171 -6.22 -19.10 6.61
CA GLU A 171 -7.45 -18.35 6.37
C GLU A 171 -8.29 -19.02 5.28
N PHE A 172 -7.65 -19.47 4.20
CA PHE A 172 -8.33 -20.20 3.13
C PHE A 172 -8.89 -21.55 3.60
N TYR A 173 -8.14 -22.26 4.44
CA TYR A 173 -8.55 -23.51 5.05
C TYR A 173 -9.82 -23.34 5.90
N MET A 174 -9.87 -22.30 6.73
CA MET A 174 -11.05 -22.00 7.54
C MET A 174 -12.26 -21.59 6.68
N ASP A 175 -12.06 -20.83 5.61
CA ASP A 175 -13.12 -20.53 4.64
C ASP A 175 -13.69 -21.82 4.04
N LYS A 176 -12.82 -22.73 3.58
CA LYS A 176 -13.22 -24.02 3.02
C LYS A 176 -13.91 -24.91 4.05
N ALA A 177 -13.43 -24.91 5.30
CA ALA A 177 -14.07 -25.64 6.39
C ALA A 177 -15.52 -25.17 6.60
N TYR A 178 -15.78 -23.87 6.50
CA TYR A 178 -17.13 -23.33 6.63
C TYR A 178 -18.08 -23.82 5.54
N ASP A 179 -17.59 -23.98 4.31
CA ASP A 179 -18.42 -24.43 3.18
C ASP A 179 -18.89 -25.88 3.35
N VAL A 180 -18.08 -26.71 4.00
CA VAL A 180 -18.23 -28.17 3.99
C VAL A 180 -18.63 -28.76 5.34
N LEU A 181 -18.57 -28.01 6.44
CA LEU A 181 -19.10 -28.45 7.73
C LEU A 181 -20.64 -28.43 7.75
N ASN A 182 -21.26 -29.29 8.55
CA ASN A 182 -22.65 -29.15 8.99
C ASN A 182 -22.81 -27.89 9.89
N PRO A 183 -23.99 -27.26 9.97
CA PRO A 183 -24.29 -26.29 11.03
C PRO A 183 -23.93 -26.86 12.41
N ALA A 184 -23.23 -26.06 13.23
CA ALA A 184 -22.63 -26.51 14.48
C ALA A 184 -21.64 -27.70 14.33
N GLY A 185 -21.06 -27.93 13.14
CA GLY A 185 -19.94 -28.84 12.92
C GLY A 185 -18.67 -28.34 13.61
N ILE A 186 -17.81 -29.26 14.06
CA ILE A 186 -16.60 -28.92 14.84
C ILE A 186 -15.41 -28.77 13.89
N LEU A 187 -14.70 -27.65 13.96
CA LEU A 187 -13.40 -27.44 13.32
C LEU A 187 -12.32 -27.47 14.40
N MET A 188 -11.35 -28.38 14.29
CA MET A 188 -10.16 -28.41 15.13
C MET A 188 -8.91 -28.37 14.25
N VAL A 189 -8.11 -27.32 14.40
CA VAL A 189 -7.04 -27.01 13.44
C VAL A 189 -5.74 -26.66 14.16
N ILE A 190 -4.61 -27.12 13.62
CA ILE A 190 -3.27 -26.69 14.06
C ILE A 190 -2.86 -25.47 13.25
N VAL A 191 -2.39 -24.42 13.92
CA VAL A 191 -1.87 -23.22 13.26
C VAL A 191 -0.62 -22.70 13.95
N PRO A 192 0.20 -21.85 13.31
CA PRO A 192 1.29 -21.15 13.98
C PRO A 192 0.77 -20.31 15.15
N LEU A 193 1.54 -20.19 16.24
CA LEU A 193 1.15 -19.39 17.41
C LEU A 193 0.87 -17.92 17.05
N SER A 194 1.56 -17.40 16.04
CA SER A 194 1.40 -16.04 15.50
C SER A 194 0.09 -15.81 14.73
N PHE A 195 -0.64 -16.87 14.35
CA PHE A 195 -1.89 -16.73 13.62
C PHE A 195 -3.00 -16.21 14.55
N MET A 196 -3.61 -15.06 14.23
CA MET A 196 -4.63 -14.40 15.05
C MET A 196 -4.14 -14.10 16.48
N GLN A 197 -2.88 -13.71 16.64
CA GLN A 197 -2.30 -13.42 17.96
C GLN A 197 -2.72 -12.03 18.50
N ASN A 198 -3.06 -11.08 17.62
CA ASN A 198 -3.45 -9.74 18.04
C ASN A 198 -4.70 -9.25 17.29
N GLU A 199 -5.82 -9.18 18.01
CA GLU A 199 -7.10 -8.74 17.46
C GLU A 199 -7.05 -7.32 16.88
N PHE A 200 -6.21 -6.44 17.43
CA PHE A 200 -6.10 -5.05 16.96
C PHE A 200 -5.40 -4.94 15.60
N TRP A 201 -4.36 -5.73 15.37
CA TRP A 201 -3.63 -5.75 14.09
C TRP A 201 -4.32 -6.62 13.04
N GLU A 202 -5.10 -7.61 13.46
CA GLU A 202 -5.78 -8.57 12.59
C GLU A 202 -7.31 -8.41 12.52
N LYS A 203 -7.84 -7.22 12.86
CA LYS A 203 -9.30 -6.93 12.96
C LYS A 203 -10.14 -7.51 11.82
N THR A 204 -9.70 -7.35 10.57
CA THR A 204 -10.44 -7.84 9.40
C THR A 204 -10.54 -9.36 9.37
N ARG A 205 -9.46 -10.06 9.76
CA ARG A 205 -9.39 -11.53 9.79
C ARG A 205 -10.24 -12.06 10.95
N VAL A 206 -10.07 -11.51 12.14
CA VAL A 206 -10.84 -11.90 13.34
C VAL A 206 -12.34 -11.68 13.11
N ALA A 207 -12.73 -10.53 12.55
CA ALA A 207 -14.15 -10.24 12.25
C ALA A 207 -14.79 -11.25 11.28
N LYS A 208 -14.01 -11.74 10.30
CA LYS A 208 -14.49 -12.74 9.33
C LYS A 208 -14.59 -14.14 9.94
N ILE A 209 -13.66 -14.53 10.80
CA ILE A 209 -13.79 -15.79 11.55
C ILE A 209 -15.01 -15.72 12.47
N ASN A 210 -15.18 -14.64 13.22
CA ASN A 210 -16.33 -14.44 14.11
C ASN A 210 -17.69 -14.39 13.37
N SER A 211 -17.72 -14.03 12.08
CA SER A 211 -18.97 -14.07 11.30
C SER A 211 -19.39 -15.50 10.91
N ASN A 212 -18.44 -16.42 10.87
CA ASN A 212 -18.59 -17.78 10.31
C ASN A 212 -18.52 -18.87 11.38
N PHE A 213 -17.81 -18.61 12.48
CA PHE A 213 -17.48 -19.60 13.49
C PHE A 213 -17.70 -19.04 14.90
N SER A 214 -18.12 -19.93 15.81
CA SER A 214 -18.17 -19.68 17.26
C SER A 214 -16.95 -20.31 17.91
N PHE A 215 -16.24 -19.57 18.74
CA PHE A 215 -15.02 -20.02 19.41
C PHE A 215 -15.34 -20.99 20.56
N ILE A 216 -14.58 -22.09 20.67
CA ILE A 216 -14.64 -23.03 21.81
C ILE A 216 -13.43 -22.84 22.73
N GLY A 217 -12.24 -22.70 22.15
CA GLY A 217 -10.98 -22.54 22.88
C GLY A 217 -9.75 -22.79 22.01
N GLN A 218 -8.57 -22.53 22.57
CA GLN A 218 -7.28 -22.85 21.96
C GLN A 218 -6.28 -23.31 23.03
N THR A 219 -5.32 -24.13 22.64
CA THR A 219 -4.20 -24.57 23.50
C THR A 219 -2.88 -24.38 22.78
N ARG A 220 -1.80 -24.17 23.54
CA ARG A 220 -0.43 -24.17 22.99
C ARG A 220 0.07 -25.61 22.86
N LEU A 221 0.88 -25.84 21.84
CA LEU A 221 1.70 -27.05 21.71
C LEU A 221 3.13 -26.74 22.17
N GLU A 222 3.87 -27.75 22.62
CA GLU A 222 5.27 -27.58 23.02
C GLU A 222 6.14 -27.10 21.85
N HIS A 223 7.18 -26.31 22.12
CA HIS A 223 8.08 -25.80 21.08
C HIS A 223 8.83 -26.91 20.31
N SER A 224 9.00 -28.07 20.95
CA SER A 224 9.60 -29.30 20.41
C SER A 224 8.58 -30.21 19.71
N ALA A 225 7.30 -29.85 19.66
CA ALA A 225 6.22 -30.72 19.20
C ALA A 225 6.46 -31.27 17.78
N PHE A 226 7.10 -30.50 16.89
CA PHE A 226 7.40 -30.88 15.50
C PHE A 226 8.88 -31.25 15.26
N SER A 227 9.66 -31.45 16.33
CA SER A 227 11.10 -31.76 16.23
C SER A 227 11.38 -33.10 15.53
N THR A 228 10.53 -34.11 15.75
CA THR A 228 10.65 -35.46 15.17
C THR A 228 10.42 -35.50 13.66
N VAL A 229 9.79 -34.47 13.09
CA VAL A 229 9.58 -34.32 11.64
C VAL A 229 10.57 -33.30 11.01
N GLY A 230 11.60 -32.91 11.76
CA GLY A 230 12.71 -32.07 11.27
C GLY A 230 12.53 -30.56 11.48
N VAL A 231 11.59 -30.13 12.33
CA VAL A 231 11.34 -28.70 12.61
C VAL A 231 11.71 -28.38 14.07
N GLN A 232 12.84 -27.70 14.28
CA GLN A 232 13.25 -27.26 15.61
C GLN A 232 12.65 -25.87 15.95
N ASN A 233 12.16 -25.70 17.18
CA ASN A 233 11.70 -24.43 17.76
C ASN A 233 10.56 -23.69 17.01
N PHE A 234 9.55 -24.41 16.52
CA PHE A 234 8.40 -23.80 15.84
C PHE A 234 7.15 -23.76 16.74
N ALA A 235 6.78 -22.56 17.20
CA ALA A 235 5.65 -22.37 18.11
C ALA A 235 4.30 -22.54 17.39
N THR A 236 3.50 -23.51 17.83
CA THR A 236 2.18 -23.82 17.26
C THR A 236 1.09 -23.84 18.34
N LYS A 237 -0.17 -23.72 17.89
CA LYS A 237 -1.35 -23.85 18.74
C LYS A 237 -2.45 -24.64 18.03
N ILE A 238 -3.31 -25.25 18.82
CA ILE A 238 -4.57 -25.85 18.35
C ILE A 238 -5.68 -24.85 18.60
N MET A 239 -6.57 -24.65 17.63
CA MET A 239 -7.77 -23.83 17.76
C MET A 239 -9.02 -24.66 17.46
N VAL A 240 -10.08 -24.46 18.25
CA VAL A 240 -11.34 -25.21 18.10
C VAL A 240 -12.52 -24.26 17.97
N PHE A 241 -13.38 -24.55 16.98
CA PHE A 241 -14.54 -23.75 16.62
C PHE A 241 -15.76 -24.60 16.30
N LEU A 242 -16.94 -23.99 16.41
CA LEU A 242 -18.18 -24.47 15.81
C LEU A 242 -18.53 -23.67 14.58
N ARG A 243 -18.96 -24.33 13.49
CA ARG A 243 -19.60 -23.63 12.38
C ARG A 243 -20.85 -22.91 12.87
N ARG A 244 -21.04 -21.65 12.44
CA ARG A 244 -22.25 -20.88 12.74
C ARG A 244 -23.53 -21.67 12.44
N SER A 245 -24.49 -21.57 13.36
CA SER A 245 -25.84 -22.11 13.23
C SER A 245 -26.83 -21.08 13.79
N LEU A 246 -28.06 -21.09 13.28
CA LEU A 246 -29.15 -20.28 13.82
C LEU A 246 -29.61 -20.71 15.23
N HIS A 247 -29.17 -21.89 15.69
CA HIS A 247 -29.64 -22.52 16.92
C HIS A 247 -28.61 -22.49 18.06
N ILE A 248 -27.44 -21.88 17.84
CA ILE A 248 -26.39 -21.74 18.86
C ILE A 248 -26.09 -20.26 19.12
N GLU A 249 -25.74 -19.95 20.36
CA GLU A 249 -25.18 -18.65 20.72
C GLU A 249 -23.73 -18.57 20.23
N MET A 250 -23.40 -17.47 19.54
CA MET A 250 -22.09 -17.29 18.92
C MET A 250 -21.12 -16.63 19.90
N GLN A 251 -20.02 -17.30 20.22
CA GLN A 251 -18.93 -16.78 21.03
C GLN A 251 -17.82 -16.22 20.13
N PRO A 252 -17.38 -14.96 20.31
CA PRO A 252 -16.29 -14.39 19.53
C PRO A 252 -14.95 -15.04 19.90
N TYR A 253 -14.04 -15.05 18.94
CA TYR A 253 -12.64 -15.40 19.19
C TYR A 253 -12.01 -14.49 20.24
N ASN A 254 -11.21 -15.07 21.13
CA ASN A 254 -10.41 -14.38 22.14
C ASN A 254 -8.93 -14.77 21.98
N ALA A 255 -8.08 -13.81 21.63
CA ALA A 255 -6.65 -14.06 21.40
C ALA A 255 -5.87 -14.49 22.66
N GLU A 256 -6.28 -14.03 23.84
CA GLU A 256 -5.57 -14.24 25.11
C GLU A 256 -6.00 -15.52 25.83
N GLU A 257 -7.12 -16.12 25.43
CA GLU A 257 -7.67 -17.30 26.10
C GLU A 257 -6.93 -18.57 25.64
N PHE A 258 -6.04 -19.10 26.47
CA PHE A 258 -5.43 -20.41 26.29
C PHE A 258 -5.84 -21.34 27.43
N VAL A 259 -6.34 -22.53 27.08
CA VAL A 259 -6.77 -23.57 28.03
C VAL A 259 -5.92 -24.82 27.85
N SER A 260 -5.91 -25.70 28.86
CA SER A 260 -5.27 -27.02 28.72
C SER A 260 -6.06 -27.91 27.75
N MET A 261 -5.40 -28.95 27.21
CA MET A 261 -6.09 -29.95 26.37
C MET A 261 -7.24 -30.65 27.11
N ASP A 262 -7.11 -30.90 28.42
CA ASP A 262 -8.18 -31.48 29.24
C ASP A 262 -9.39 -30.57 29.36
N GLU A 263 -9.16 -29.27 29.53
CA GLU A 263 -10.24 -28.28 29.59
C GLU A 263 -10.91 -28.13 28.22
N LEU A 264 -10.13 -28.12 27.14
CA LEU A 264 -10.65 -28.14 25.78
C LEU A 264 -11.54 -29.37 25.52
N LYS A 265 -11.12 -30.54 26.01
CA LYS A 265 -11.90 -31.79 25.93
C LYS A 265 -13.22 -31.69 26.70
N LYS A 266 -13.23 -31.09 27.88
CA LYS A 266 -14.48 -30.83 28.64
C LYS A 266 -15.43 -29.91 27.88
N ARG A 267 -14.93 -28.80 27.34
CA ARG A 267 -15.73 -27.85 26.55
C ARG A 267 -16.30 -28.51 25.29
N ILE A 268 -15.52 -29.33 24.59
CA ILE A 268 -16.02 -30.11 23.44
C ILE A 268 -17.11 -31.10 23.88
N ALA A 269 -16.96 -31.75 25.04
CA ALA A 269 -18.00 -32.65 25.56
C ALA A 269 -19.32 -31.91 25.88
N GLU A 270 -19.25 -30.69 26.43
CA GLU A 270 -20.42 -29.84 26.64
C GLU A 270 -21.09 -29.43 25.32
N VAL A 271 -20.29 -29.03 24.34
CA VAL A 271 -20.74 -28.73 22.98
C VAL A 271 -21.43 -29.95 22.36
N ARG A 272 -20.90 -31.16 22.55
CA ARG A 272 -21.53 -32.40 22.07
C ARG A 272 -22.87 -32.67 22.73
N LYS A 273 -23.00 -32.47 24.05
CA LYS A 273 -24.30 -32.56 24.76
C LYS A 273 -25.31 -31.55 24.21
N MET A 274 -24.87 -30.32 23.96
CA MET A 274 -25.69 -29.27 23.33
C MET A 274 -26.14 -29.66 21.92
N LYS A 275 -25.23 -30.13 21.05
CA LYS A 275 -25.56 -30.59 19.71
C LYS A 275 -26.56 -31.75 19.73
N HIS A 276 -26.41 -32.68 20.67
CA HIS A 276 -27.35 -33.77 20.84
C HIS A 276 -28.76 -33.27 21.19
N ARG A 277 -28.89 -32.30 22.10
CA ARG A 277 -30.17 -31.65 22.44
C ARG A 277 -30.79 -30.92 21.24
N LEU A 278 -29.97 -30.31 20.39
CA LEU A 278 -30.42 -29.55 19.21
C LEU A 278 -30.52 -30.37 17.92
N ARG A 279 -30.33 -31.70 17.97
CA ARG A 279 -30.15 -32.56 16.79
C ARG A 279 -31.23 -32.38 15.72
N LEU A 280 -32.51 -32.31 16.12
CA LEU A 280 -33.63 -32.14 15.16
C LEU A 280 -33.64 -30.75 14.50
N GLN A 281 -33.27 -29.71 15.25
CA GLN A 281 -33.20 -28.34 14.71
C GLN A 281 -32.01 -28.22 13.75
N LEU A 282 -30.84 -28.72 14.14
CA LEU A 282 -29.66 -28.76 13.28
C LEU A 282 -29.91 -29.60 12.01
N MET A 283 -30.57 -30.76 12.12
CA MET A 283 -30.94 -31.57 10.95
C MET A 283 -31.90 -30.82 10.01
N ARG A 284 -32.86 -30.06 10.54
CA ARG A 284 -33.75 -29.21 9.73
C ARG A 284 -32.99 -28.06 9.07
N GLU A 285 -32.05 -27.44 9.77
CA GLU A 285 -31.18 -26.39 9.23
C GLU A 285 -30.30 -26.94 8.09
N THR A 286 -29.66 -28.09 8.29
CA THR A 286 -28.91 -28.80 7.24
C THR A 286 -29.80 -29.12 6.04
N ASN A 287 -30.95 -29.76 6.26
CA ASN A 287 -31.88 -30.09 5.18
C ASN A 287 -32.41 -28.84 4.46
N ARG A 288 -32.59 -27.72 5.17
CA ARG A 288 -32.98 -26.44 4.58
C ARG A 288 -31.86 -25.87 3.72
N ILE A 289 -30.60 -25.92 4.19
CA ILE A 289 -29.44 -25.50 3.41
C ILE A 289 -29.32 -26.36 2.15
N ASP A 290 -29.41 -27.68 2.29
CA ASP A 290 -29.31 -28.62 1.18
C ASP A 290 -30.52 -28.49 0.22
N ARG A 291 -31.72 -28.20 0.74
CA ARG A 291 -32.93 -27.93 -0.06
C ARG A 291 -32.85 -26.57 -0.76
N GLU A 292 -32.35 -25.53 -0.13
CA GLU A 292 -32.11 -24.22 -0.75
C GLU A 292 -31.06 -24.36 -1.87
N GLU A 293 -30.05 -25.21 -1.69
CA GLU A 293 -29.07 -25.57 -2.73
C GLU A 293 -29.71 -26.39 -3.88
N LEU A 294 -30.61 -27.32 -3.57
CA LEU A 294 -31.34 -28.13 -4.55
C LEU A 294 -32.41 -27.31 -5.31
N GLU A 295 -33.13 -26.41 -4.63
CA GLU A 295 -34.07 -25.46 -5.22
C GLU A 295 -33.32 -24.45 -6.09
N ALA A 296 -32.14 -23.99 -5.66
CA ALA A 296 -31.27 -23.19 -6.51
C ALA A 296 -30.77 -23.97 -7.74
N PHE A 297 -30.51 -25.28 -7.61
CA PHE A 297 -30.20 -26.16 -8.74
C PHE A 297 -31.40 -26.31 -9.68
N GLU A 298 -32.59 -26.67 -9.20
CA GLU A 298 -33.80 -26.86 -10.00
C GLU A 298 -34.23 -25.55 -10.67
N TYR A 299 -34.15 -24.41 -9.98
CA TYR A 299 -34.39 -23.09 -10.56
C TYR A 299 -33.40 -22.77 -11.69
N ARG A 300 -32.10 -23.02 -11.49
CA ARG A 300 -31.08 -22.81 -12.53
C ARG A 300 -31.24 -23.80 -13.68
N LEU A 301 -31.62 -25.04 -13.40
CA LEU A 301 -31.85 -26.07 -14.40
C LEU A 301 -33.06 -25.70 -15.26
N ALA A 302 -34.19 -25.35 -14.65
CA ALA A 302 -35.38 -24.86 -15.35
C ALA A 302 -35.06 -23.66 -16.23
N LYS A 303 -34.30 -22.69 -15.70
CA LYS A 303 -33.82 -21.54 -16.48
C LYS A 303 -32.96 -21.96 -17.66
N TYR A 304 -32.00 -22.86 -17.47
CA TYR A 304 -31.14 -23.34 -18.55
C TYR A 304 -31.90 -24.16 -19.60
N MET A 305 -32.84 -24.99 -19.17
CA MET A 305 -33.71 -25.76 -20.07
C MET A 305 -34.63 -24.84 -20.88
N TYR A 306 -35.13 -23.77 -20.26
CA TYR A 306 -35.87 -22.71 -20.96
C TYR A 306 -35.00 -22.04 -22.04
N GLU A 307 -33.78 -21.62 -21.71
CA GLU A 307 -32.84 -21.02 -22.67
C GLU A 307 -32.52 -21.97 -23.84
N LEU A 308 -32.36 -23.28 -23.57
CA LEU A 308 -32.15 -24.28 -24.62
C LEU A 308 -33.36 -24.42 -25.56
N LYS A 309 -34.59 -24.34 -25.04
CA LYS A 309 -35.83 -24.49 -25.82
C LYS A 309 -36.27 -23.20 -26.52
N ALA A 310 -35.93 -22.05 -25.96
CA ALA A 310 -36.31 -20.73 -26.48
C ALA A 310 -35.47 -20.33 -27.72
N HIS A 311 -34.29 -20.93 -27.93
CA HIS A 311 -33.37 -20.55 -29.00
C HIS A 311 -33.13 -21.70 -29.99
N ALA A 312 -33.54 -21.50 -31.26
CA ALA A 312 -33.48 -22.52 -32.31
C ALA A 312 -32.09 -23.17 -32.51
N VAL A 313 -31.00 -22.40 -32.36
CA VAL A 313 -29.61 -22.89 -32.50
C VAL A 313 -29.24 -23.90 -31.40
N LEU A 314 -29.88 -23.80 -30.24
CA LEU A 314 -29.65 -24.64 -29.07
C LEU A 314 -30.50 -25.92 -29.05
N ASN A 315 -31.55 -26.01 -29.88
CA ASN A 315 -32.45 -27.16 -29.93
C ASN A 315 -31.73 -28.50 -30.12
N ARG A 316 -30.62 -28.52 -30.87
CA ARG A 316 -29.75 -29.71 -31.07
C ARG A 316 -29.16 -30.30 -29.78
N HIS A 317 -29.20 -29.54 -28.68
CA HIS A 317 -28.71 -29.96 -27.36
C HIS A 317 -29.85 -30.28 -26.39
N VAL A 318 -31.13 -30.05 -26.74
CA VAL A 318 -32.29 -30.29 -25.87
C VAL A 318 -32.39 -31.77 -25.51
N GLU A 319 -32.41 -32.66 -26.51
CA GLU A 319 -32.46 -34.11 -26.26
C GLU A 319 -31.28 -34.60 -25.43
N LYS A 320 -30.08 -34.05 -25.66
CA LYS A 320 -28.86 -34.37 -24.89
C LYS A 320 -28.95 -33.88 -23.45
N ALA A 321 -29.54 -32.70 -23.22
CA ALA A 321 -29.74 -32.13 -21.90
C ALA A 321 -30.85 -32.88 -21.14
N GLU A 322 -31.96 -33.23 -21.80
CA GLU A 322 -33.04 -34.04 -21.22
C GLU A 322 -32.55 -35.45 -20.87
N ALA A 323 -31.78 -36.09 -21.76
CA ALA A 323 -31.13 -37.36 -21.48
C ALA A 323 -30.12 -37.26 -20.32
N LEU A 324 -29.36 -36.16 -20.23
CA LEU A 324 -28.41 -35.94 -19.13
C LEU A 324 -29.14 -35.75 -17.78
N VAL A 325 -30.24 -35.01 -17.77
CA VAL A 325 -31.07 -34.79 -16.57
C VAL A 325 -31.79 -36.07 -16.17
N SER A 326 -32.34 -36.81 -17.13
CA SER A 326 -32.96 -38.12 -16.89
C SER A 326 -31.94 -39.11 -16.34
N LYS A 327 -30.73 -39.16 -16.94
CA LYS A 327 -29.63 -39.97 -16.43
C LYS A 327 -29.22 -39.58 -15.01
N PHE A 328 -29.17 -38.28 -14.71
CA PHE A 328 -28.88 -37.79 -13.36
C PHE A 328 -29.99 -38.17 -12.35
N ARG A 329 -31.27 -38.07 -12.73
CA ARG A 329 -32.42 -38.39 -11.86
C ARG A 329 -32.59 -39.89 -11.63
N ASN A 330 -32.24 -40.71 -12.63
CA ASN A 330 -32.42 -42.16 -12.62
C ASN A 330 -31.13 -42.93 -12.34
N GLN A 331 -30.02 -42.26 -12.02
CA GLN A 331 -28.78 -42.95 -11.69
C GLN A 331 -28.95 -43.74 -10.40
N LYS A 332 -28.67 -45.05 -10.46
CA LYS A 332 -28.63 -45.95 -9.31
C LYS A 332 -27.29 -46.68 -9.30
N PRO A 333 -26.79 -47.07 -8.11
CA PRO A 333 -25.64 -47.97 -8.03
C PRO A 333 -25.97 -49.31 -8.71
N PRO A 334 -24.99 -49.99 -9.32
CA PRO A 334 -25.22 -51.29 -9.93
C PRO A 334 -25.62 -52.35 -8.88
N GLU A 335 -26.65 -53.15 -9.19
CA GLU A 335 -27.13 -54.23 -8.31
C GLU A 335 -26.10 -55.36 -8.25
N ASN A 336 -25.82 -55.88 -7.04
CA ASN A 336 -24.81 -56.91 -6.77
C ASN A 336 -23.35 -56.54 -7.16
N ALA A 337 -23.00 -55.26 -7.13
CA ALA A 337 -21.67 -54.77 -7.46
C ALA A 337 -20.64 -54.99 -6.33
N THR A 338 -19.40 -55.29 -6.70
CA THR A 338 -18.29 -55.36 -5.73
C THR A 338 -17.99 -53.98 -5.15
N ARG A 339 -17.35 -53.94 -3.97
CA ARG A 339 -17.00 -52.69 -3.27
C ARG A 339 -16.19 -51.72 -4.14
N GLU A 340 -15.36 -52.24 -5.04
CA GLU A 340 -14.57 -51.48 -6.00
C GLU A 340 -15.43 -50.88 -7.13
N GLN A 341 -16.42 -51.63 -7.63
CA GLN A 341 -17.37 -51.15 -8.63
C GLN A 341 -18.29 -50.05 -8.06
N ILE A 342 -18.66 -50.14 -6.77
CA ILE A 342 -19.39 -49.09 -6.05
C ILE A 342 -18.54 -47.82 -5.93
N LYS A 343 -17.27 -47.93 -5.51
CA LYS A 343 -16.34 -46.79 -5.45
C LYS A 343 -16.11 -46.13 -6.81
N GLU A 344 -16.01 -46.92 -7.88
CA GLU A 344 -15.84 -46.40 -9.24
C GLU A 344 -17.11 -45.68 -9.74
N TRP A 345 -18.29 -46.22 -9.43
CA TRP A 345 -19.58 -45.58 -9.70
C TRP A 345 -19.72 -44.25 -8.96
N GLU A 346 -19.34 -44.19 -7.68
CA GLU A 346 -19.34 -42.96 -6.89
C GLU A 346 -18.44 -41.87 -7.47
N ARG A 347 -17.27 -42.24 -8.03
CA ARG A 347 -16.37 -41.28 -8.71
C ARG A 347 -16.97 -40.75 -10.02
N LYS A 348 -17.70 -41.60 -10.75
CA LYS A 348 -18.23 -41.31 -12.08
C LYS A 348 -19.65 -40.72 -12.07
N LYS A 349 -20.37 -40.74 -10.95
CA LYS A 349 -21.75 -40.26 -10.84
C LYS A 349 -21.89 -38.78 -11.24
N LEU A 350 -23.06 -38.45 -11.79
CA LEU A 350 -23.41 -37.08 -12.16
C LEU A 350 -23.84 -36.32 -10.90
N THR A 351 -23.44 -35.06 -10.82
CA THR A 351 -23.70 -34.15 -9.69
C THR A 351 -24.44 -32.91 -10.18
N THR A 352 -25.09 -32.19 -9.27
CA THR A 352 -25.78 -30.92 -9.60
C THR A 352 -24.85 -29.94 -10.32
N GLY A 353 -23.62 -29.79 -9.84
CA GLY A 353 -22.58 -28.97 -10.46
C GLY A 353 -22.14 -29.46 -11.85
N LYS A 354 -21.92 -30.76 -12.03
CA LYS A 354 -21.54 -31.35 -13.33
C LYS A 354 -22.65 -31.15 -14.37
N VAL A 355 -23.91 -31.40 -13.99
CA VAL A 355 -25.09 -31.24 -14.87
C VAL A 355 -25.26 -29.78 -15.28
N LEU A 356 -25.31 -28.84 -14.34
CA LEU A 356 -25.42 -27.40 -14.66
C LEU A 356 -24.23 -26.92 -15.50
N GLY A 357 -23.01 -27.38 -15.22
CA GLY A 357 -21.80 -27.00 -15.94
C GLY A 357 -21.78 -27.50 -17.39
N ILE A 358 -22.37 -28.65 -17.68
CA ILE A 358 -22.50 -29.18 -19.06
C ILE A 358 -23.59 -28.40 -19.82
N ILE A 359 -24.78 -28.23 -19.22
CA ILE A 359 -25.89 -27.52 -19.87
C ILE A 359 -25.53 -26.05 -20.12
N ARG A 360 -24.89 -25.38 -19.15
CA ARG A 360 -24.36 -24.03 -19.31
C ARG A 360 -23.33 -23.94 -20.44
N ARG A 361 -22.53 -24.98 -20.67
CA ARG A 361 -21.59 -25.04 -21.81
C ARG A 361 -22.34 -25.05 -23.14
N TYR A 362 -23.44 -25.79 -23.25
CA TYR A 362 -24.27 -25.75 -24.45
C TYR A 362 -24.78 -24.32 -24.71
N ILE A 363 -25.40 -23.70 -23.71
CA ILE A 363 -25.92 -22.32 -23.80
C ILE A 363 -24.82 -21.32 -24.14
N THR A 364 -23.69 -21.36 -23.44
CA THR A 364 -22.58 -20.42 -23.68
C THR A 364 -21.88 -20.66 -25.02
N SER A 365 -22.00 -21.87 -25.58
CA SER A 365 -21.50 -22.20 -26.91
C SER A 365 -22.44 -21.81 -28.07
N GLN A 366 -23.65 -21.30 -27.78
CA GLN A 366 -24.67 -20.99 -28.80
C GLN A 366 -24.18 -20.07 -29.93
N ASN A 367 -23.29 -19.13 -29.58
CA ASN A 367 -22.72 -18.15 -30.50
C ASN A 367 -21.27 -18.48 -30.91
N VAL A 368 -20.76 -19.66 -30.55
CA VAL A 368 -19.41 -20.10 -30.90
C VAL A 368 -19.44 -20.65 -32.31
N VAL A 369 -19.15 -19.76 -33.26
CA VAL A 369 -18.86 -20.14 -34.64
C VAL A 369 -17.54 -20.92 -34.66
N PRO A 370 -17.49 -22.18 -35.15
CA PRO A 370 -16.24 -22.91 -35.31
C PRO A 370 -15.35 -22.15 -36.29
N ARG A 371 -14.19 -21.66 -35.82
CA ARG A 371 -13.23 -20.95 -36.66
C ARG A 371 -11.95 -21.78 -36.76
N LYS A 372 -11.63 -22.27 -37.95
CA LYS A 372 -10.33 -22.90 -38.25
C LYS A 372 -9.28 -21.83 -38.54
N GLU A 373 -9.12 -20.86 -37.63
CA GLU A 373 -8.17 -19.76 -37.82
C GLU A 373 -7.32 -19.51 -36.56
N VAL A 374 -6.10 -19.02 -36.79
CA VAL A 374 -5.28 -18.34 -35.78
C VAL A 374 -5.41 -16.85 -36.02
N ALA A 375 -5.73 -16.08 -34.98
CA ALA A 375 -5.80 -14.63 -35.06
C ALA A 375 -4.84 -13.98 -34.07
N LEU A 376 -4.24 -12.86 -34.47
CA LEU A 376 -3.49 -11.98 -33.58
C LEU A 376 -4.48 -11.11 -32.79
N VAL A 377 -4.48 -11.24 -31.47
CA VAL A 377 -5.38 -10.51 -30.58
C VAL A 377 -4.61 -9.63 -29.60
N LYS A 378 -5.10 -8.40 -29.42
CA LYS A 378 -4.61 -7.50 -28.37
C LYS A 378 -5.14 -7.95 -27.02
N THR A 379 -4.25 -8.11 -26.04
CA THR A 379 -4.58 -8.38 -24.63
C THR A 379 -4.51 -7.09 -23.80
N SER A 380 -4.70 -7.21 -22.48
CA SER A 380 -4.45 -6.12 -21.54
C SER A 380 -2.96 -5.76 -21.46
N TYR A 381 -2.08 -6.74 -21.66
CA TYR A 381 -0.64 -6.64 -21.42
C TYR A 381 0.22 -6.68 -22.69
N GLY A 382 -0.37 -6.87 -23.87
CA GLY A 382 0.40 -7.06 -25.11
C GLY A 382 -0.44 -7.58 -26.27
N PHE A 383 0.18 -8.45 -27.07
CA PHE A 383 -0.45 -9.16 -28.18
C PHE A 383 -0.18 -10.65 -28.06
N LYS A 384 -1.14 -11.48 -28.47
CA LYS A 384 -0.96 -12.93 -28.54
C LYS A 384 -1.64 -13.54 -29.75
N LEU A 385 -1.10 -14.66 -30.23
CA LEU A 385 -1.78 -15.53 -31.18
C LEU A 385 -2.82 -16.34 -30.42
N LYS A 386 -4.06 -16.29 -30.89
CA LYS A 386 -5.17 -17.09 -30.36
C LYS A 386 -5.60 -18.09 -31.42
N GLN A 387 -5.43 -19.38 -31.10
CA GLN A 387 -6.00 -20.47 -31.89
C GLN A 387 -7.50 -20.62 -31.58
N TYR A 388 -8.31 -20.76 -32.62
CA TYR A 388 -9.74 -21.05 -32.48
C TYR A 388 -10.10 -22.50 -32.84
N ALA A 389 -9.11 -23.31 -33.27
CA ALA A 389 -9.19 -24.76 -33.37
C ALA A 389 -7.99 -25.42 -32.65
N PRO A 390 -8.12 -26.67 -32.19
CA PRO A 390 -7.04 -27.40 -31.54
C PRO A 390 -5.81 -27.55 -32.44
N ARG A 391 -4.62 -27.59 -31.83
CA ARG A 391 -3.32 -27.92 -32.46
C ARG A 391 -2.82 -26.97 -33.56
N LEU A 392 -3.38 -25.76 -33.68
CA LEU A 392 -2.96 -24.79 -34.70
C LEU A 392 -1.71 -23.98 -34.32
N LEU A 393 -1.30 -23.97 -33.05
CA LEU A 393 -0.14 -23.24 -32.55
C LEU A 393 0.94 -24.16 -31.95
N ASP A 394 0.84 -25.47 -32.15
CA ASP A 394 1.74 -26.43 -31.49
C ASP A 394 3.21 -26.25 -31.92
N LYS A 395 3.43 -25.82 -33.17
CA LYS A 395 4.76 -25.58 -33.75
C LYS A 395 5.30 -24.15 -33.60
N VAL A 396 4.46 -23.20 -33.19
CA VAL A 396 4.86 -21.80 -33.02
C VAL A 396 5.53 -21.61 -31.66
N THR A 397 6.79 -21.18 -31.60
CA THR A 397 7.50 -20.93 -30.33
C THR A 397 7.08 -19.60 -29.69
N HIS A 398 7.04 -18.53 -30.49
CA HIS A 398 6.71 -17.18 -30.01
C HIS A 398 5.21 -16.85 -30.17
N LYS A 399 4.42 -17.12 -29.11
CA LYS A 399 2.94 -17.00 -29.14
C LYS A 399 2.42 -15.68 -28.58
N ALA A 400 3.20 -14.95 -27.79
CA ALA A 400 2.78 -13.71 -27.13
C ALA A 400 3.95 -12.78 -26.89
N ALA A 401 3.71 -11.47 -26.98
CA ALA A 401 4.69 -10.44 -26.67
C ALA A 401 4.07 -9.35 -25.79
N GLY A 402 4.83 -8.91 -24.79
CA GLY A 402 4.46 -7.82 -23.89
C GLY A 402 4.42 -6.48 -24.62
N ILE A 403 3.49 -5.59 -24.24
CA ILE A 403 3.38 -4.26 -24.86
C ILE A 403 4.60 -3.40 -24.57
N ASN A 404 5.25 -3.59 -23.43
CA ASN A 404 6.45 -2.82 -23.07
C ASN A 404 7.63 -3.26 -23.92
N ASP A 405 7.85 -4.57 -24.07
CA ASP A 405 8.94 -5.10 -24.90
C ASP A 405 8.78 -4.72 -26.37
N LEU A 406 7.54 -4.73 -26.88
CA LEU A 406 7.23 -4.26 -28.23
C LEU A 406 7.51 -2.75 -28.42
N ILE A 407 7.31 -1.93 -27.38
CA ILE A 407 7.62 -0.49 -27.44
C ILE A 407 9.13 -0.28 -27.38
N LEU A 408 9.83 -1.01 -26.52
CA LEU A 408 11.29 -0.93 -26.36
C LEU A 408 12.08 -1.62 -27.48
N GLY A 409 11.40 -2.36 -28.37
CA GLY A 409 12.06 -3.12 -29.44
C GLY A 409 12.77 -4.39 -28.96
N ARG A 410 12.48 -4.87 -27.74
CA ARG A 410 13.06 -6.09 -27.16
C ARG A 410 12.36 -7.37 -27.61
N ALA A 411 11.16 -7.26 -28.15
CA ALA A 411 10.39 -8.38 -28.68
C ALA A 411 9.73 -7.99 -30.00
N GLU A 412 9.57 -8.97 -30.88
CA GLU A 412 8.83 -8.80 -32.12
C GLU A 412 7.34 -9.08 -31.93
N LEU A 413 6.53 -8.75 -32.93
CA LEU A 413 5.11 -9.09 -32.91
C LEU A 413 4.94 -10.60 -33.20
N PRO A 414 4.13 -11.33 -32.43
CA PRO A 414 3.86 -12.75 -32.71
C PRO A 414 3.25 -12.95 -34.10
N MET A 415 3.82 -13.86 -34.90
CA MET A 415 3.38 -14.17 -36.26
C MET A 415 2.93 -15.63 -36.36
N PRO A 416 1.79 -15.94 -37.01
CA PRO A 416 1.43 -17.31 -37.33
C PRO A 416 2.32 -17.85 -38.46
N GLU A 417 2.59 -19.16 -38.47
CA GLU A 417 3.37 -19.82 -39.55
C GLU A 417 2.79 -19.53 -40.94
N ASN A 418 1.48 -19.77 -41.09
CA ASN A 418 0.75 -19.49 -42.33
C ASN A 418 -0.06 -18.21 -42.18
N VAL A 419 0.49 -17.11 -42.69
CA VAL A 419 -0.14 -15.79 -42.60
C VAL A 419 -1.26 -15.66 -43.64
N THR A 420 -2.50 -15.50 -43.17
CA THR A 420 -3.66 -15.19 -44.02
C THR A 420 -3.79 -13.69 -44.28
N GLU A 421 -4.57 -13.28 -45.28
CA GLU A 421 -4.85 -11.85 -45.55
C GLU A 421 -5.49 -11.15 -44.33
N LYS A 422 -6.34 -11.85 -43.60
CA LYS A 422 -6.94 -11.37 -42.35
C LYS A 422 -5.90 -11.15 -41.25
N ASN A 423 -4.92 -12.05 -41.14
CA ASN A 423 -3.79 -11.89 -40.24
C ASN A 423 -2.93 -10.69 -40.63
N MET A 424 -2.67 -10.47 -41.93
CA MET A 424 -1.97 -9.29 -42.42
C MET A 424 -2.66 -7.98 -42.01
N ARG A 425 -4.01 -7.90 -42.09
CA ARG A 425 -4.76 -6.73 -41.62
C ARG A 425 -4.61 -6.51 -40.11
N GLN A 426 -4.65 -7.58 -39.30
CA GLN A 426 -4.45 -7.52 -37.85
C GLN A 426 -3.03 -7.07 -37.49
N ILE A 427 -2.02 -7.61 -38.17
CA ILE A 427 -0.60 -7.26 -38.01
C ILE A 427 -0.41 -5.78 -38.34
N ARG A 428 -0.90 -5.29 -39.49
CA ARG A 428 -0.82 -3.86 -39.86
C ARG A 428 -1.46 -2.96 -38.80
N ALA A 429 -2.62 -3.34 -38.26
CA ALA A 429 -3.29 -2.58 -37.20
C ALA A 429 -2.48 -2.58 -35.89
N ALA A 430 -1.90 -3.73 -35.52
CA ALA A 430 -1.02 -3.85 -34.36
C ALA A 430 0.25 -3.02 -34.52
N SER A 431 0.94 -3.12 -35.66
CA SER A 431 2.14 -2.33 -35.96
C SER A 431 1.85 -0.82 -35.96
N LYS A 432 0.71 -0.37 -36.51
CA LYS A 432 0.30 1.04 -36.44
C LYS A 432 0.08 1.50 -34.99
N LEU A 433 -0.49 0.65 -34.14
CA LEU A 433 -0.66 0.94 -32.72
C LEU A 433 0.68 0.99 -31.97
N ILE A 434 1.59 0.05 -32.24
CA ILE A 434 2.92 -0.04 -31.64
C ILE A 434 3.75 1.17 -32.02
N ARG A 435 3.88 1.50 -33.32
CA ARG A 435 4.58 2.71 -33.79
C ARG A 435 4.04 3.98 -33.16
N ARG A 436 2.71 4.08 -33.02
CA ARG A 436 2.09 5.23 -32.33
C ARG A 436 2.46 5.29 -30.85
N LYS A 437 2.63 4.15 -30.17
CA LYS A 437 3.05 4.07 -28.77
C LYS A 437 4.56 4.30 -28.60
N GLN A 438 5.39 3.84 -29.54
CA GLN A 438 6.83 4.12 -29.62
C GLN A 438 7.08 5.62 -29.71
N ARG A 439 6.48 6.31 -30.68
CA ARG A 439 6.57 7.78 -30.77
C ARG A 439 6.13 8.50 -29.49
N GLN A 440 5.09 8.00 -28.82
CA GLN A 440 4.64 8.57 -27.55
C GLN A 440 5.63 8.33 -26.41
N TYR A 441 6.28 7.17 -26.41
CA TYR A 441 7.33 6.83 -25.46
C TYR A 441 8.57 7.69 -25.72
N GLU A 442 9.05 7.78 -26.96
CA GLU A 442 10.18 8.61 -27.37
C GLU A 442 10.00 10.07 -26.94
N THR A 443 8.86 10.70 -27.27
CA THR A 443 8.55 12.08 -26.83
C THR A 443 8.46 12.21 -25.31
N GLN A 444 7.92 11.19 -24.62
CA GLN A 444 7.82 11.24 -23.17
C GLN A 444 9.17 10.99 -22.49
N ASN A 445 10.06 10.19 -23.09
CA ASN A 445 11.34 9.78 -22.53
C ASN A 445 12.47 10.81 -22.72
N LEU A 446 12.35 11.69 -23.72
CA LEU A 446 13.30 12.80 -23.92
C LEU A 446 13.36 13.70 -22.68
N GLN A 447 14.54 14.05 -22.16
CA GLN A 447 14.61 14.94 -21.00
C GLN A 447 14.20 16.37 -21.37
N PHE A 448 13.63 17.13 -20.43
CA PHE A 448 13.21 18.51 -20.70
C PHE A 448 14.38 19.40 -21.12
N ALA A 449 15.58 19.19 -20.56
CA ALA A 449 16.80 19.92 -20.93
C ALA A 449 17.17 19.74 -22.42
N ASP A 450 16.87 18.58 -23.00
CA ASP A 450 17.20 18.25 -24.40
C ASP A 450 16.07 18.62 -25.39
N MET A 451 14.92 19.07 -24.87
CA MET A 451 13.78 19.42 -25.71
C MET A 451 13.94 20.80 -26.34
N ARG A 452 13.53 20.91 -27.60
CA ARG A 452 13.44 22.19 -28.32
C ARG A 452 12.03 22.75 -28.22
N GLU A 453 11.93 24.09 -28.22
CA GLU A 453 10.65 24.77 -28.31
C GLU A 453 9.97 24.47 -29.65
N ASP A 454 8.67 24.17 -29.59
CA ASP A 454 7.82 24.10 -30.77
C ASP A 454 7.39 25.51 -31.17
N ALA A 455 7.65 25.89 -32.42
CA ALA A 455 7.36 27.25 -32.92
C ALA A 455 5.87 27.60 -32.87
N GLY A 456 4.98 26.64 -33.13
CA GLY A 456 3.53 26.86 -33.08
C GLY A 456 3.02 27.02 -31.65
N LEU A 457 3.59 26.28 -30.69
CA LEU A 457 3.32 26.48 -29.27
C LEU A 457 3.86 27.82 -28.76
N LYS A 458 5.01 28.26 -29.25
CA LYS A 458 5.58 29.58 -28.92
C LYS A 458 4.61 30.70 -29.32
N GLU A 459 4.19 30.72 -30.59
CA GLU A 459 3.21 31.70 -31.10
C GLU A 459 1.88 31.66 -30.32
N TYR A 460 1.43 30.45 -29.94
CA TYR A 460 0.23 30.29 -29.12
C TYR A 460 0.40 30.90 -27.72
N LEU A 461 1.54 30.65 -27.06
CA LEU A 461 1.82 31.13 -25.71
C LEU A 461 2.10 32.63 -25.66
N ASP A 462 2.68 33.21 -26.71
CA ASP A 462 2.89 34.66 -26.81
C ASP A 462 1.58 35.46 -26.87
N ARG A 463 0.51 34.84 -27.39
CA ARG A 463 -0.84 35.44 -27.42
C ARG A 463 -1.69 35.07 -26.21
N THR A 464 -1.13 34.33 -25.26
CA THR A 464 -1.89 33.79 -24.14
C THR A 464 -1.91 34.77 -22.97
N THR A 465 -3.11 35.19 -22.60
CA THR A 465 -3.36 36.04 -21.43
C THR A 465 -4.40 35.41 -20.50
N PHE A 466 -4.40 35.84 -19.24
CA PHE A 466 -5.42 35.49 -18.24
C PHE A 466 -5.68 36.68 -17.33
N ILE A 467 -6.78 36.63 -16.59
CA ILE A 467 -7.17 37.67 -15.64
C ILE A 467 -6.81 37.22 -14.22
N ASN A 468 -6.12 38.06 -13.47
CA ASN A 468 -5.74 37.80 -12.07
C ASN A 468 -6.90 38.06 -11.09
N LYS A 469 -6.63 37.89 -9.79
CA LYS A 469 -7.63 38.09 -8.72
C LYS A 469 -8.10 39.54 -8.58
N ASP A 470 -7.27 40.49 -9.02
CA ASP A 470 -7.51 41.92 -8.91
C ASP A 470 -8.18 42.48 -10.19
N GLY A 471 -8.46 41.60 -11.17
CA GLY A 471 -9.15 41.93 -12.42
C GLY A 471 -8.23 42.41 -13.56
N GLU A 472 -6.92 42.37 -13.35
CA GLU A 472 -5.92 42.81 -14.32
C GLU A 472 -5.57 41.69 -15.31
N VAL A 473 -5.23 42.09 -16.54
CA VAL A 473 -4.77 41.18 -17.57
C VAL A 473 -3.28 40.89 -17.34
N CYS A 474 -2.93 39.61 -17.25
CA CYS A 474 -1.57 39.13 -17.04
C CYS A 474 -1.06 38.31 -18.23
N GLU A 475 0.25 38.38 -18.41
CA GLU A 475 1.02 37.60 -19.38
C GLU A 475 2.03 36.70 -18.65
N PHE A 476 2.47 35.64 -19.31
CA PHE A 476 3.54 34.78 -18.81
C PHE A 476 4.91 35.42 -19.07
N THR A 477 5.85 35.23 -18.14
CA THR A 477 7.27 35.56 -18.39
C THR A 477 7.87 34.64 -19.44
N ASP A 478 8.99 35.03 -20.06
CA ASP A 478 9.64 34.23 -21.10
C ASP A 478 10.02 32.82 -20.60
N LEU A 479 10.50 32.72 -19.36
CA LEU A 479 10.81 31.42 -18.76
C LEU A 479 9.56 30.56 -18.51
N GLN A 480 8.45 31.17 -18.08
CA GLN A 480 7.18 30.46 -17.94
C GLN A 480 6.66 29.96 -19.29
N LYS A 481 6.78 30.77 -20.35
CA LYS A 481 6.42 30.38 -21.72
C LYS A 481 7.30 29.24 -22.23
N HIS A 482 8.60 29.31 -21.99
CA HIS A 482 9.56 28.26 -22.34
C HIS A 482 9.16 26.93 -21.70
N ASP A 483 9.01 26.88 -20.38
CA ASP A 483 8.62 25.67 -19.66
C ASP A 483 7.26 25.12 -20.11
N LEU A 484 6.27 26.01 -20.32
CA LEU A 484 4.95 25.63 -20.82
C LEU A 484 5.00 25.04 -22.23
N ASN A 485 5.86 25.56 -23.10
CA ASN A 485 6.07 25.04 -24.45
C ASN A 485 6.48 23.56 -24.37
N LEU A 486 7.48 23.24 -23.56
CA LEU A 486 7.98 21.87 -23.41
C LEU A 486 6.91 20.94 -22.80
N VAL A 487 6.23 21.39 -21.75
CA VAL A 487 5.19 20.62 -21.05
C VAL A 487 3.98 20.31 -21.94
N LEU A 488 3.63 21.22 -22.86
CA LEU A 488 2.53 21.04 -23.81
C LEU A 488 2.80 19.96 -24.87
N GLN A 489 4.07 19.67 -25.16
CA GLN A 489 4.48 18.60 -26.07
C GLN A 489 4.30 17.21 -25.44
N LYS A 490 4.35 17.11 -24.10
CA LYS A 490 4.24 15.83 -23.35
C LYS A 490 2.83 15.52 -22.86
N ARG A 491 2.58 14.22 -22.60
CA ARG A 491 1.31 13.78 -21.98
C ARG A 491 1.32 13.89 -20.47
N TYR A 492 2.48 13.63 -19.88
CA TYR A 492 2.68 13.58 -18.45
C TYR A 492 3.80 14.56 -18.11
N ALA A 493 3.55 15.40 -17.11
CA ALA A 493 4.52 16.36 -16.62
C ALA A 493 4.15 16.72 -15.18
N LEU A 494 5.17 17.06 -14.40
CA LEU A 494 5.07 17.63 -13.07
C LEU A 494 5.73 19.00 -13.09
N LEU A 495 4.98 20.05 -12.77
CA LEU A 495 5.52 21.39 -12.58
C LEU A 495 5.83 21.61 -11.10
N ASN A 496 7.11 21.64 -10.76
CA ASN A 496 7.62 21.92 -9.43
C ASN A 496 8.13 23.36 -9.36
N TRP A 497 7.21 24.31 -9.54
CA TRP A 497 7.55 25.73 -9.42
C TRP A 497 7.28 26.21 -8.00
N GLN A 498 8.27 26.87 -7.40
CA GLN A 498 8.16 27.43 -6.05
C GLN A 498 6.91 28.33 -5.92
N GLN A 499 6.42 28.48 -4.69
CA GLN A 499 5.21 29.25 -4.40
C GLN A 499 5.28 30.68 -4.94
N GLY A 500 4.13 31.22 -5.36
CA GLY A 500 4.07 32.55 -5.97
C GLY A 500 4.39 32.61 -7.47
N SER A 501 4.91 31.53 -8.07
CA SER A 501 5.38 31.51 -9.48
C SER A 501 4.29 31.35 -10.56
N GLY A 502 3.00 31.51 -10.25
CA GLY A 502 1.92 31.45 -11.26
C GLY A 502 1.48 30.04 -11.72
N LYS A 503 1.72 29.00 -10.92
CA LYS A 503 1.37 27.59 -11.23
C LYS A 503 -0.06 27.39 -11.76
N THR A 504 -1.07 27.94 -11.07
CA THR A 504 -2.48 27.78 -11.43
C THR A 504 -2.76 28.21 -12.88
N ALA A 505 -2.22 29.36 -13.30
CA ALA A 505 -2.38 29.85 -14.67
C ALA A 505 -1.69 28.91 -15.68
N ALA A 506 -0.48 28.44 -15.36
CA ALA A 506 0.27 27.52 -16.21
C ALA A 506 -0.48 26.21 -16.46
N VAL A 507 -0.95 25.54 -15.41
CA VAL A 507 -1.68 24.26 -15.55
C VAL A 507 -3.06 24.44 -16.17
N TYR A 508 -3.72 25.57 -15.91
CA TYR A 508 -4.97 25.96 -16.58
C TYR A 508 -4.79 26.11 -18.08
N HIS A 509 -3.78 26.85 -18.55
CA HIS A 509 -3.55 27.06 -19.98
C HIS A 509 -3.15 25.78 -20.71
N ARG A 510 -2.41 24.87 -20.05
CA ARG A 510 -2.19 23.51 -20.58
C ARG A 510 -3.52 22.79 -20.80
N ALA A 511 -4.40 22.79 -19.81
CA ALA A 511 -5.70 22.14 -19.88
C ALA A 511 -6.59 22.77 -20.96
N LYS A 512 -6.62 24.11 -21.05
CA LYS A 512 -7.35 24.89 -22.05
C LYS A 512 -6.89 24.57 -23.47
N TYR A 513 -5.58 24.48 -23.69
CA TYR A 513 -5.02 24.06 -24.98
C TYR A 513 -5.52 22.66 -25.39
N LEU A 514 -5.52 21.69 -24.45
CA LEU A 514 -6.00 20.34 -24.73
C LEU A 514 -7.51 20.29 -25.07
N LEU A 515 -8.32 21.18 -24.48
CA LEU A 515 -9.73 21.33 -24.84
C LEU A 515 -9.91 22.00 -26.21
N LYS A 516 -9.20 23.11 -26.47
CA LYS A 516 -9.26 23.88 -27.73
C LYS A 516 -9.02 23.00 -28.94
N PHE A 517 -8.00 22.14 -28.88
CA PHE A 517 -7.64 21.22 -29.96
C PHE A 517 -8.29 19.83 -29.85
N ARG A 518 -9.34 19.69 -29.01
CA ARG A 518 -10.12 18.44 -28.81
C ARG A 518 -9.25 17.22 -28.49
N LYS A 519 -8.09 17.42 -27.85
CA LYS A 519 -7.20 16.35 -27.36
C LYS A 519 -7.80 15.67 -26.12
N ALA A 520 -8.52 16.42 -25.28
CA ALA A 520 -9.31 15.95 -24.15
C ALA A 520 -10.78 16.37 -24.29
N LYS A 521 -11.72 15.56 -23.78
CA LYS A 521 -13.15 15.87 -23.75
C LYS A 521 -13.51 16.83 -22.61
N ASN A 522 -12.90 16.65 -21.45
CA ASN A 522 -13.12 17.45 -20.24
C ASN A 522 -11.84 17.48 -19.41
N VAL A 523 -11.79 18.45 -18.49
CA VAL A 523 -10.70 18.62 -17.53
C VAL A 523 -11.22 18.29 -16.13
N ILE A 524 -10.45 17.56 -15.35
CA ILE A 524 -10.68 17.35 -13.92
C ILE A 524 -9.60 18.12 -13.18
N ILE A 525 -10.00 19.13 -12.43
CA ILE A 525 -9.15 19.81 -11.46
C ILE A 525 -9.34 19.10 -10.13
N LEU A 526 -8.27 18.52 -9.62
CA LEU A 526 -8.19 17.91 -8.31
C LEU A 526 -7.30 18.80 -7.44
N ALA A 527 -7.79 19.22 -6.29
CA ALA A 527 -7.03 20.07 -5.37
C ALA A 527 -7.52 19.90 -3.92
N PRO A 528 -6.77 20.37 -2.91
CA PRO A 528 -7.31 20.52 -1.56
C PRO A 528 -8.58 21.37 -1.54
N ALA A 529 -9.44 21.18 -0.53
CA ALA A 529 -10.71 21.90 -0.44
C ALA A 529 -10.52 23.43 -0.37
N ILE A 530 -9.42 23.89 0.23
CA ILE A 530 -9.07 25.31 0.32
C ILE A 530 -8.74 25.86 -1.08
N ALA A 531 -7.82 25.22 -1.81
CA ALA A 531 -7.44 25.61 -3.17
C ALA A 531 -8.62 25.53 -4.15
N THR A 532 -9.49 24.53 -4.00
CA THR A 532 -10.73 24.40 -4.79
C THR A 532 -11.61 25.65 -4.65
N ASN A 533 -11.91 26.06 -3.41
CA ASN A 533 -12.87 27.14 -3.16
C ASN A 533 -12.27 28.54 -3.32
N MET A 534 -10.99 28.71 -3.05
CA MET A 534 -10.37 30.04 -2.97
C MET A 534 -9.46 30.37 -4.15
N THR A 535 -8.93 29.37 -4.84
CA THR A 535 -8.07 29.57 -6.01
C THR A 535 -8.85 29.24 -7.28
N TRP A 536 -9.28 27.98 -7.44
CA TRP A 536 -9.82 27.49 -8.70
C TRP A 536 -11.19 28.03 -9.05
N ILE A 537 -12.15 28.02 -8.12
CA ILE A 537 -13.50 28.55 -8.40
C ILE A 537 -13.45 30.04 -8.75
N PRO A 538 -12.80 30.93 -7.97
CA PRO A 538 -12.67 32.34 -8.34
C PRO A 538 -11.91 32.54 -9.65
N PHE A 539 -10.78 31.85 -9.85
CA PHE A 539 -9.97 31.98 -11.06
C PHE A 539 -10.73 31.60 -12.33
N LEU A 540 -11.45 30.46 -12.31
CA LEU A 540 -12.28 30.03 -13.45
C LEU A 540 -13.46 30.98 -13.69
N THR A 541 -14.05 31.54 -12.63
CA THR A 541 -15.16 32.49 -12.74
C THR A 541 -14.70 33.80 -13.39
N ILE A 542 -13.60 34.37 -12.90
CA ILE A 542 -13.02 35.62 -13.42
C ILE A 542 -12.58 35.45 -14.89
N ASN A 543 -12.01 34.29 -15.22
CA ASN A 543 -11.61 33.96 -16.60
C ASN A 543 -12.77 33.46 -17.49
N LYS A 544 -14.03 33.56 -17.02
CA LYS A 544 -15.26 33.24 -17.76
C LYS A 544 -15.30 31.80 -18.32
N GLU A 545 -14.74 30.85 -17.57
CA GLU A 545 -14.66 29.45 -17.99
C GLU A 545 -15.89 28.64 -17.58
N ARG A 546 -16.24 27.66 -18.41
CA ARG A 546 -17.33 26.73 -18.09
C ARG A 546 -16.83 25.67 -17.12
N PHE A 547 -17.27 25.74 -15.86
CA PHE A 547 -16.92 24.74 -14.85
C PHE A 547 -18.11 24.23 -14.04
N ARG A 548 -17.93 23.07 -13.40
CA ARG A 548 -18.87 22.49 -12.45
C ARG A 548 -18.13 21.95 -11.23
N THR A 549 -18.56 22.36 -10.05
CA THR A 549 -18.08 21.81 -8.78
C THR A 549 -18.78 20.48 -8.50
N ILE A 550 -18.03 19.43 -8.22
CA ILE A 550 -18.57 18.08 -8.01
C ILE A 550 -18.61 17.77 -6.51
N GLN A 551 -19.81 17.72 -5.94
CA GLN A 551 -20.03 17.41 -4.51
C GLN A 551 -20.78 16.08 -4.31
N THR A 552 -21.54 15.67 -5.33
CA THR A 552 -22.36 14.47 -5.35
C THR A 552 -22.15 13.68 -6.63
N ALA A 553 -22.62 12.43 -6.66
CA ALA A 553 -22.59 11.63 -7.88
C ALA A 553 -23.53 12.20 -8.97
N GLY A 554 -24.56 12.95 -8.60
CA GLY A 554 -25.52 13.56 -9.52
C GLY A 554 -24.88 14.67 -10.37
N ASP A 555 -23.88 15.37 -9.84
CA ASP A 555 -23.16 16.43 -10.55
C ASP A 555 -22.38 15.92 -11.77
N LEU A 556 -22.13 14.61 -11.84
CA LEU A 556 -21.45 13.95 -12.96
C LEU A 556 -22.39 13.59 -14.13
N ASN A 557 -23.69 13.86 -13.98
CA ASN A 557 -24.69 13.62 -15.01
C ASN A 557 -24.71 14.78 -16.02
N ASN A 558 -24.90 14.44 -17.30
CA ASN A 558 -25.08 15.39 -18.40
C ASN A 558 -23.99 16.47 -18.50
N ILE A 559 -22.73 16.13 -18.17
CA ILE A 559 -21.59 17.05 -18.33
C ILE A 559 -21.28 17.22 -19.82
N PRO A 560 -21.33 18.45 -20.35
CA PRO A 560 -20.97 18.73 -21.75
C PRO A 560 -19.46 18.69 -21.95
N GLU A 561 -19.03 18.35 -23.17
CA GLU A 561 -17.60 18.45 -23.54
C GLU A 561 -17.11 19.90 -23.42
N GLY A 562 -15.82 20.08 -23.12
CA GLY A 562 -15.22 21.39 -22.85
C GLY A 562 -15.37 21.90 -21.41
N THR A 563 -16.07 21.18 -20.53
CA THR A 563 -16.29 21.61 -19.14
C THR A 563 -15.12 21.25 -18.22
N PHE A 564 -14.73 22.17 -17.34
CA PHE A 564 -13.84 21.95 -16.19
C PHE A 564 -14.61 21.37 -15.00
N LEU A 565 -14.11 20.31 -14.39
CA LEU A 565 -14.73 19.65 -13.24
C LEU A 565 -13.85 19.84 -12.02
N VAL A 566 -14.33 20.60 -11.04
CA VAL A 566 -13.56 20.92 -9.84
C VAL A 566 -13.95 19.95 -8.72
N VAL A 567 -12.96 19.22 -8.21
CA VAL A 567 -13.15 18.13 -7.23
C VAL A 567 -12.13 18.31 -6.10
N SER A 568 -12.59 18.30 -4.85
CA SER A 568 -11.67 18.30 -3.71
C SER A 568 -11.12 16.90 -3.42
N THR A 569 -9.86 16.81 -3.00
CA THR A 569 -9.21 15.54 -2.61
C THR A 569 -9.95 14.82 -1.47
N SER A 570 -10.54 15.58 -0.54
CA SER A 570 -11.34 15.06 0.58
C SER A 570 -12.63 14.34 0.14
N MET A 571 -13.19 14.69 -1.01
CA MET A 571 -14.48 14.15 -1.50
C MET A 571 -14.34 12.85 -2.30
N LEU A 572 -13.12 12.45 -2.65
CA LEU A 572 -12.87 11.30 -3.52
C LEU A 572 -13.42 9.99 -2.97
N ARG A 573 -13.41 9.79 -1.65
CA ARG A 573 -13.97 8.58 -1.03
C ARG A 573 -15.45 8.43 -1.37
N LYS A 574 -16.22 9.54 -1.27
CA LYS A 574 -17.65 9.58 -1.58
C LYS A 574 -17.91 9.47 -3.08
N LEU A 575 -17.11 10.15 -3.90
CA LEU A 575 -17.32 10.28 -5.34
C LEU A 575 -16.73 9.15 -6.19
N LYS A 576 -15.93 8.25 -5.60
CA LYS A 576 -15.17 7.19 -6.31
C LYS A 576 -15.96 6.46 -7.39
N ARG A 577 -17.14 5.93 -7.05
CA ARG A 577 -17.98 5.17 -7.99
C ARG A 577 -18.52 6.03 -9.13
N GLY A 578 -18.87 7.29 -8.84
CA GLY A 578 -19.35 8.24 -9.85
C GLY A 578 -18.24 8.62 -10.82
N LEU A 579 -17.07 9.01 -10.29
CA LEU A 579 -15.91 9.39 -11.09
C LEU A 579 -15.39 8.23 -11.94
N MET A 580 -15.31 7.01 -11.41
CA MET A 580 -14.94 5.83 -12.21
C MET A 580 -15.89 5.59 -13.39
N ARG A 581 -17.21 5.75 -13.19
CA ARG A 581 -18.20 5.65 -14.27
C ARG A 581 -18.00 6.76 -15.31
N PHE A 582 -17.76 7.99 -14.85
CA PHE A 582 -17.47 9.13 -15.72
C PHE A 582 -16.22 8.90 -16.58
N VAL A 583 -15.11 8.47 -15.98
CA VAL A 583 -13.85 8.14 -16.67
C VAL A 583 -14.06 7.04 -17.72
N LYS A 584 -14.87 6.02 -17.40
CA LYS A 584 -15.20 4.95 -18.36
C LYS A 584 -16.04 5.48 -19.54
N ARG A 585 -17.06 6.31 -19.27
CA ARG A 585 -17.94 6.92 -20.29
C ARG A 585 -17.16 7.81 -21.27
N THR A 586 -16.15 8.51 -20.78
CA THR A 586 -15.29 9.37 -21.62
C THR A 586 -14.13 8.62 -22.27
N SER A 587 -14.07 7.28 -22.11
CA SER A 587 -12.96 6.43 -22.59
C SER A 587 -11.59 6.88 -22.08
N GLY A 588 -11.53 7.52 -20.91
CA GLY A 588 -10.30 8.09 -20.34
C GLY A 588 -9.70 9.26 -21.11
N LYS A 589 -10.42 9.83 -22.10
CA LYS A 589 -10.00 11.03 -22.86
C LYS A 589 -10.20 12.31 -22.04
N LEU A 590 -9.60 12.34 -20.86
CA LEU A 590 -9.66 13.45 -19.91
C LEU A 590 -8.26 13.98 -19.65
N CYS A 591 -8.19 15.24 -19.24
CA CYS A 591 -7.02 15.84 -18.64
C CYS A 591 -7.22 15.94 -17.13
N LEU A 592 -6.29 15.40 -16.35
CA LEU A 592 -6.18 15.68 -14.93
C LEU A 592 -5.25 16.86 -14.73
N VAL A 593 -5.71 17.85 -13.97
CA VAL A 593 -4.88 18.85 -13.30
C VAL A 593 -4.92 18.52 -11.83
N PHE A 594 -3.79 18.19 -11.23
CA PHE A 594 -3.71 17.89 -9.80
C PHE A 594 -2.78 18.88 -9.11
N ASP A 595 -3.41 19.87 -8.50
CA ASP A 595 -2.80 20.93 -7.71
C ASP A 595 -2.53 20.45 -6.27
N GLU A 596 -1.39 20.88 -5.71
CA GLU A 596 -0.79 20.37 -4.47
C GLU A 596 -0.67 18.84 -4.47
N SER A 597 -0.05 18.32 -5.54
CA SER A 597 0.13 16.87 -5.74
C SER A 597 1.03 16.19 -4.69
N ASP A 598 1.73 16.94 -3.84
CA ASP A 598 2.47 16.41 -2.69
C ASP A 598 1.55 15.84 -1.59
N GLU A 599 0.24 16.07 -1.68
CA GLU A 599 -0.78 15.41 -0.84
C GLU A 599 -0.81 13.87 -0.96
N ILE A 600 -0.20 13.29 -2.00
CA ILE A 600 -0.17 11.83 -2.22
C ILE A 600 1.18 11.16 -1.96
N THR A 601 2.16 11.88 -1.43
CA THR A 601 3.51 11.39 -1.10
C THR A 601 3.52 10.06 -0.32
N ASN A 602 2.54 9.81 0.55
CA ASN A 602 2.37 8.52 1.22
C ASN A 602 1.57 7.50 0.36
N PRO A 603 2.20 6.44 -0.20
CA PRO A 603 1.55 5.46 -1.08
C PRO A 603 0.52 4.58 -0.35
N THR A 604 0.64 4.43 0.97
CA THR A 604 -0.26 3.58 1.76
C THR A 604 -1.56 4.29 2.14
N SER A 605 -1.62 5.62 1.98
CA SER A 605 -2.78 6.41 2.40
C SER A 605 -4.03 6.08 1.57
N GLN A 606 -5.20 6.12 2.21
CA GLN A 606 -6.48 5.88 1.52
C GLN A 606 -6.74 6.92 0.42
N ARG A 607 -6.24 8.15 0.61
CA ARG A 607 -6.29 9.25 -0.36
C ARG A 607 -5.54 8.87 -1.63
N THR A 608 -4.26 8.53 -1.51
CA THR A 608 -3.41 8.11 -2.64
C THR A 608 -4.00 6.92 -3.38
N ARG A 609 -4.44 5.88 -2.66
CA ARG A 609 -5.10 4.70 -3.26
C ARG A 609 -6.36 5.06 -4.04
N ASN A 610 -7.18 6.00 -3.56
CA ASN A 610 -8.37 6.44 -4.28
C ASN A 610 -8.01 7.23 -5.53
N ILE A 611 -7.04 8.14 -5.45
CA ILE A 611 -6.56 8.95 -6.58
C ILE A 611 -6.00 8.04 -7.67
N LEU A 612 -5.09 7.13 -7.33
CA LEU A 612 -4.53 6.15 -8.27
C LEU A 612 -5.63 5.31 -8.90
N CYS A 613 -6.57 4.77 -8.11
CA CYS A 613 -7.67 3.96 -8.61
C CYS A 613 -8.54 4.67 -9.67
N ILE A 614 -8.80 5.97 -9.49
CA ILE A 614 -9.67 6.74 -10.38
C ILE A 614 -8.89 7.27 -11.59
N PHE A 615 -7.69 7.80 -11.37
CA PHE A 615 -7.05 8.72 -12.33
C PHE A 615 -5.79 8.18 -13.03
N ARG A 616 -5.16 7.11 -12.54
CA ARG A 616 -3.89 6.60 -13.12
C ARG A 616 -3.96 6.26 -14.61
N ARG A 617 -5.16 5.90 -15.11
CA ARG A 617 -5.40 5.53 -16.52
C ARG A 617 -5.81 6.70 -17.42
N LEU A 618 -5.82 7.93 -16.92
CA LEU A 618 -6.15 9.11 -17.74
C LEU A 618 -5.06 9.39 -18.76
N ARG A 619 -5.48 9.87 -19.94
CA ARG A 619 -4.61 10.07 -21.10
C ARG A 619 -3.66 11.26 -20.94
N TYR A 620 -4.09 12.32 -20.26
CA TYR A 620 -3.31 13.52 -20.01
C TYR A 620 -3.34 13.82 -18.52
N LYS A 621 -2.18 14.07 -17.92
CA LYS A 621 -2.06 14.41 -16.50
C LYS A 621 -1.00 15.49 -16.35
N ILE A 622 -1.35 16.58 -15.67
CA ILE A 622 -0.40 17.53 -15.09
C ILE A 622 -0.52 17.44 -13.58
N LEU A 623 0.62 17.34 -12.93
CA LEU A 623 0.73 17.54 -11.51
C LEU A 623 1.44 18.86 -11.29
N ASP A 624 1.03 19.62 -10.29
CA ASP A 624 1.79 20.77 -9.81
C ASP A 624 1.91 20.75 -8.30
N THR A 625 3.01 21.29 -7.80
CA THR A 625 3.31 21.43 -6.38
C THR A 625 4.38 22.50 -6.21
N GLY A 626 4.39 23.16 -5.06
CA GLY A 626 5.50 24.06 -4.71
C GLY A 626 6.77 23.31 -4.32
N THR A 627 6.58 22.07 -3.87
CA THR A 627 7.63 21.21 -3.29
C THR A 627 7.29 19.76 -3.57
N THR A 628 8.14 19.07 -4.31
CA THR A 628 7.95 17.67 -4.72
C THR A 628 8.20 16.66 -3.61
N THR A 629 9.11 16.97 -2.68
CA THR A 629 9.43 16.13 -1.52
C THR A 629 9.38 16.99 -0.27
N ARG A 630 8.98 16.38 0.85
CA ARG A 630 8.96 17.04 2.16
C ARG A 630 10.10 16.55 3.04
N ASN A 631 10.46 15.27 2.91
CA ASN A 631 11.48 14.66 3.76
C ASN A 631 12.44 13.72 3.03
N ASN A 632 12.03 13.08 1.94
CA ASN A 632 12.82 12.07 1.24
C ASN A 632 12.41 12.01 -0.24
N ILE A 633 13.38 11.79 -1.13
CA ILE A 633 13.20 11.55 -2.56
C ILE A 633 12.25 10.39 -2.89
N ALA A 634 12.15 9.38 -2.02
CA ALA A 634 11.22 8.25 -2.17
C ALA A 634 9.73 8.68 -2.18
N GLU A 635 9.41 9.87 -1.68
CA GLU A 635 8.06 10.44 -1.67
C GLU A 635 7.53 10.74 -3.10
N LEU A 636 8.44 10.92 -4.09
CA LEU A 636 8.10 11.14 -5.51
C LEU A 636 7.37 9.96 -6.14
N TYR A 637 7.57 8.73 -5.62
CA TYR A 637 7.07 7.51 -6.25
C TYR A 637 5.58 7.58 -6.58
N SER A 638 4.76 8.08 -5.65
CA SER A 638 3.30 8.13 -5.81
C SER A 638 2.88 9.08 -6.95
N GLN A 639 3.63 10.16 -7.17
CA GLN A 639 3.40 11.09 -8.28
C GLN A 639 3.81 10.45 -9.61
N PHE A 640 4.96 9.78 -9.67
CA PHE A 640 5.38 9.01 -10.84
C PHE A 640 4.41 7.88 -11.16
N GLU A 641 3.93 7.14 -10.16
CA GLU A 641 2.95 6.07 -10.34
C GLU A 641 1.63 6.64 -10.90
N LEU A 642 1.18 7.80 -10.41
CA LEU A 642 -0.01 8.46 -10.95
C LEU A 642 0.18 8.87 -12.41
N LEU A 643 1.34 9.42 -12.78
CA LEU A 643 1.67 9.84 -14.14
C LEU A 643 1.86 8.67 -15.11
N TYR A 644 2.60 7.65 -14.71
CA TYR A 644 3.06 6.59 -15.60
C TYR A 644 2.35 5.25 -15.43
N ASN A 645 1.64 5.02 -14.32
CA ASN A 645 0.84 3.81 -14.07
C ASN A 645 1.65 2.52 -14.31
N ASN A 646 2.86 2.44 -13.74
CA ASN A 646 3.73 1.25 -13.82
C ASN A 646 3.93 0.76 -15.27
N SER A 647 4.07 1.71 -16.21
CA SER A 647 4.21 1.41 -17.65
C SER A 647 5.66 1.53 -18.10
N VAL A 648 5.89 1.32 -19.39
CA VAL A 648 7.18 1.54 -20.06
C VAL A 648 7.85 2.90 -19.77
N ASN A 649 7.10 3.93 -19.34
CA ASN A 649 7.69 5.23 -18.98
C ASN A 649 8.30 5.26 -17.55
N MET A 650 8.17 4.18 -16.78
CA MET A 650 8.62 4.05 -15.39
C MET A 650 9.31 2.70 -15.20
N ILE A 651 10.32 2.45 -16.04
CA ILE A 651 11.20 1.29 -15.94
C ILE A 651 12.19 1.49 -14.80
N CYS A 652 12.44 0.43 -14.05
CA CYS A 652 13.49 0.38 -13.04
C CYS A 652 14.82 0.12 -13.75
N TRP A 653 15.62 1.16 -13.92
CA TRP A 653 16.95 1.07 -14.52
C TRP A 653 18.06 0.99 -13.49
N SER A 654 17.72 0.98 -12.19
CA SER A 654 18.69 0.86 -11.11
C SER A 654 19.32 -0.55 -11.12
N PRO A 655 20.64 -0.68 -11.33
CA PRO A 655 21.31 -1.99 -11.37
C PRO A 655 21.34 -2.66 -9.99
N GLN A 656 21.47 -1.86 -8.93
CA GLN A 656 21.55 -2.33 -7.54
C GLN A 656 20.36 -1.83 -6.71
N VAL A 657 20.00 -2.58 -5.68
CA VAL A 657 19.08 -2.19 -4.60
C VAL A 657 19.83 -2.21 -3.27
N TYR A 658 19.39 -1.38 -2.35
CA TYR A 658 20.05 -1.18 -1.06
C TYR A 658 19.10 -1.43 0.10
N HIS A 659 19.62 -2.02 1.18
CA HIS A 659 18.87 -2.34 2.37
C HIS A 659 19.66 -2.02 3.65
N GLU A 660 18.95 -1.53 4.66
CA GLU A 660 19.54 -1.27 5.98
C GLU A 660 19.51 -2.56 6.81
N ASN A 661 20.68 -3.02 7.26
CA ASN A 661 20.81 -4.19 8.11
C ASN A 661 20.51 -3.85 9.60
N ARG A 662 20.66 -4.83 10.51
CA ARG A 662 20.34 -4.63 11.93
C ARG A 662 21.28 -3.66 12.64
N ASP A 663 22.47 -3.47 12.09
CA ASP A 663 23.53 -2.60 12.61
C ASP A 663 23.48 -1.19 11.98
N HIS A 664 22.41 -0.90 11.22
CA HIS A 664 22.21 0.36 10.50
C HIS A 664 23.23 0.60 9.36
N GLU A 665 23.88 -0.45 8.88
CA GLU A 665 24.75 -0.40 7.71
C GLU A 665 23.92 -0.68 6.45
N ILE A 666 24.35 -0.10 5.33
CA ILE A 666 23.68 -0.26 4.04
C ILE A 666 24.37 -1.39 3.27
N GLU A 667 23.61 -2.44 2.98
CA GLU A 667 24.02 -3.56 2.13
C GLU A 667 23.48 -3.37 0.70
N GLU A 668 24.26 -3.79 -0.31
CA GLU A 668 23.90 -3.73 -1.72
C GLU A 668 23.62 -5.12 -2.32
N GLU A 669 22.63 -5.20 -3.20
CA GLU A 669 22.25 -6.42 -3.91
C GLU A 669 21.87 -6.11 -5.37
N ASN A 670 22.08 -7.08 -6.27
CA ASN A 670 21.66 -6.94 -7.66
C ASN A 670 20.13 -6.83 -7.77
N ASN A 671 19.64 -5.92 -8.62
CA ASN A 671 18.21 -5.68 -8.77
C ASN A 671 17.55 -6.67 -9.75
N PRO A 672 16.68 -7.59 -9.27
CA PRO A 672 16.00 -8.55 -10.15
C PRO A 672 14.95 -7.89 -11.06
N ASP A 673 14.47 -6.70 -10.71
CA ASP A 673 13.50 -5.93 -11.49
C ASP A 673 14.16 -5.01 -12.53
N TYR A 674 15.49 -5.07 -12.70
CA TYR A 674 16.22 -4.25 -13.68
C TYR A 674 15.64 -4.40 -15.10
N GLY A 675 15.44 -3.27 -15.75
CA GLY A 675 14.90 -3.20 -17.10
C GLY A 675 13.39 -3.49 -17.19
N THR A 676 12.69 -3.70 -16.07
CA THR A 676 11.23 -3.89 -16.04
C THR A 676 10.51 -2.70 -15.38
N PRO A 677 9.23 -2.43 -15.69
CA PRO A 677 8.49 -1.39 -14.98
C PRO A 677 8.35 -1.67 -13.49
N PHE A 678 8.50 -0.64 -12.65
CA PHE A 678 8.26 -0.77 -11.21
C PHE A 678 6.92 -1.46 -10.92
N PRO A 679 6.87 -2.49 -10.07
CA PRO A 679 5.69 -3.32 -9.91
C PRO A 679 4.52 -2.54 -9.31
N ALA A 680 3.30 -2.84 -9.77
CA ALA A 680 2.08 -2.20 -9.26
C ALA A 680 1.79 -2.54 -7.79
N PHE A 681 2.34 -3.66 -7.30
CA PHE A 681 2.30 -4.03 -5.89
C PHE A 681 3.69 -3.82 -5.29
N ARG A 682 3.77 -3.11 -4.16
CA ARG A 682 5.02 -2.79 -3.44
C ARG A 682 6.12 -2.07 -4.26
N GLY A 683 5.84 -1.53 -5.44
CA GLY A 683 6.86 -0.78 -6.19
C GLY A 683 7.43 0.45 -5.46
N HIS A 684 6.68 1.05 -4.53
CA HIS A 684 7.21 2.11 -3.65
C HIS A 684 8.29 1.62 -2.68
N VAL A 685 8.30 0.33 -2.33
CA VAL A 685 9.34 -0.29 -1.50
C VAL A 685 10.59 -0.48 -2.34
N LEU A 686 10.44 -1.01 -3.57
CA LEU A 686 11.55 -1.15 -4.51
C LEU A 686 12.17 0.22 -4.84
N PHE A 687 11.35 1.22 -5.15
CA PHE A 687 11.83 2.58 -5.44
C PHE A 687 12.62 3.18 -4.25
N ARG A 688 12.17 2.92 -3.02
CA ARG A 688 12.91 3.33 -1.82
C ARG A 688 14.25 2.59 -1.71
N ALA A 689 14.26 1.27 -1.90
CA ALA A 689 15.49 0.48 -1.86
C ALA A 689 16.48 0.91 -2.96
N CYS A 690 16.00 1.34 -4.13
CA CYS A 690 16.86 1.81 -5.22
C CYS A 690 17.53 3.16 -4.90
N HIS A 691 16.86 4.07 -4.19
CA HIS A 691 17.27 5.48 -4.17
C HIS A 691 17.47 6.09 -2.79
N CYS A 692 16.82 5.56 -1.75
CA CYS A 692 16.93 6.08 -0.38
C CYS A 692 16.52 5.02 0.66
N PRO A 693 17.38 4.03 0.93
CA PRO A 693 17.07 2.88 1.79
C PRO A 693 16.89 3.23 3.28
N GLY A 694 17.57 4.28 3.77
CA GLY A 694 17.58 4.70 5.18
C GLY A 694 16.45 5.67 5.59
N LYS A 695 16.35 5.93 6.91
CA LYS A 695 15.44 6.94 7.49
C LYS A 695 16.21 8.16 8.01
N ALA A 696 15.90 9.35 7.48
CA ALA A 696 16.43 10.61 8.03
C ALA A 696 15.91 10.85 9.46
N THR A 697 16.80 11.17 10.41
CA THR A 697 16.46 11.53 11.79
C THR A 697 17.09 12.86 12.19
N VAL A 698 16.51 13.52 13.20
CA VAL A 698 16.92 14.87 13.68
C VAL A 698 18.31 14.87 14.33
N PHE A 699 18.70 13.75 14.94
CA PHE A 699 19.93 13.59 15.71
C PHE A 699 20.92 12.58 15.09
N GLY A 700 20.53 11.88 14.03
CA GLY A 700 21.37 10.89 13.33
C GLY A 700 22.02 11.44 12.07
N ILE A 701 22.33 12.74 12.07
CA ILE A 701 22.99 13.44 10.96
C ILE A 701 24.43 12.92 10.77
N GLU A 702 25.01 12.23 11.76
CA GLU A 702 26.44 11.88 11.75
C GLU A 702 26.84 10.55 11.07
N LYS A 703 25.92 9.74 10.52
CA LYS A 703 26.32 8.47 9.84
C LYS A 703 25.60 8.06 8.57
N GLN A 704 24.48 8.70 8.22
CA GLN A 704 23.85 8.46 6.92
C GLN A 704 23.59 9.81 6.28
N ASN A 705 24.49 10.18 5.37
CA ASN A 705 24.19 11.16 4.36
C ASN A 705 22.81 10.83 3.75
N GLN A 706 22.04 11.84 3.40
CA GLN A 706 20.90 11.64 2.48
C GLN A 706 21.44 11.33 1.07
N ASP A 707 22.32 10.35 0.96
CA ASP A 707 22.92 9.92 -0.29
C ASP A 707 21.81 9.34 -1.16
N VAL A 708 21.70 9.92 -2.34
CA VAL A 708 20.79 9.44 -3.37
C VAL A 708 21.53 8.33 -4.10
N TYR A 709 21.09 7.10 -3.85
CA TYR A 709 21.61 5.92 -4.55
C TYR A 709 21.04 5.83 -5.96
N ASN A 710 21.80 5.23 -6.89
CA ASN A 710 21.44 5.17 -8.31
C ASN A 710 21.00 6.56 -8.84
N LYS A 711 21.84 7.57 -8.57
CA LYS A 711 21.51 8.98 -8.79
C LYS A 711 21.22 9.30 -10.25
N ASP A 712 21.95 8.68 -11.17
CA ASP A 712 21.86 8.98 -12.60
C ASP A 712 20.54 8.44 -13.17
N GLU A 713 20.13 7.24 -12.77
CA GLU A 713 18.84 6.65 -13.15
C GLU A 713 17.66 7.47 -12.61
N LEU A 714 17.78 7.98 -11.38
CA LEU A 714 16.77 8.83 -10.78
C LEU A 714 16.71 10.20 -11.46
N SER A 715 17.88 10.78 -11.74
CA SER A 715 18.02 12.05 -12.46
C SER A 715 17.39 11.97 -13.85
N GLU A 716 17.61 10.88 -14.60
CA GLU A 716 16.95 10.68 -15.90
C GLU A 716 15.42 10.60 -15.76
N LEU A 717 14.92 9.91 -14.74
CA LEU A 717 13.48 9.82 -14.46
C LEU A 717 12.88 11.19 -14.08
N ILE A 718 13.60 11.97 -13.28
CA ILE A 718 13.21 13.34 -12.90
C ILE A 718 13.27 14.26 -14.13
N GLY A 719 14.38 14.29 -14.86
CA GLY A 719 14.63 15.19 -16.00
C GLY A 719 13.64 15.03 -17.14
N LYS A 720 13.08 13.83 -17.35
CA LYS A 720 12.00 13.62 -18.33
C LYS A 720 10.59 13.93 -17.82
N THR A 721 10.41 14.16 -16.52
CA THR A 721 9.09 14.23 -15.88
C THR A 721 8.80 15.55 -15.19
N VAL A 722 9.80 16.12 -14.53
CA VAL A 722 9.68 17.27 -13.62
C VAL A 722 10.41 18.47 -14.23
N ILE A 723 9.78 19.64 -14.19
CA ILE A 723 10.48 20.92 -14.34
C ILE A 723 10.45 21.63 -12.99
N THR A 724 11.64 21.89 -12.43
CA THR A 724 11.80 22.57 -11.14
C THR A 724 12.33 23.97 -11.34
N ARG A 725 11.66 24.96 -10.72
CA ARG A 725 12.06 26.37 -10.78
C ARG A 725 11.92 27.01 -9.41
N LYS A 726 12.93 27.76 -9.00
CA LYS A 726 12.85 28.67 -7.85
C LYS A 726 12.05 29.91 -8.26
N PHE A 727 11.45 30.57 -7.29
CA PHE A 727 10.71 31.82 -7.49
C PHE A 727 11.65 32.91 -8.05
N ARG A 728 12.90 32.96 -7.57
CA ARG A 728 13.93 33.88 -8.07
C ARG A 728 14.24 33.69 -9.56
N ASP A 729 14.11 32.47 -10.09
CA ASP A 729 14.31 32.20 -11.52
C ASP A 729 13.30 32.96 -12.40
N PHE A 730 12.09 33.22 -11.88
CA PHE A 730 11.04 33.98 -12.58
C PHE A 730 11.00 35.46 -12.22
N ALA A 731 11.22 35.76 -10.94
CA ALA A 731 10.94 37.07 -10.35
C ALA A 731 12.18 37.95 -10.20
N GLY A 732 13.38 37.38 -10.32
CA GLY A 732 14.62 38.00 -9.85
C GLY A 732 14.70 38.06 -8.31
N GLU A 733 15.56 38.93 -7.79
CA GLU A 733 15.70 39.16 -6.36
C GLU A 733 14.57 40.06 -5.82
N LYS A 734 13.52 39.43 -5.29
CA LYS A 734 12.40 40.13 -4.62
C LYS A 734 12.30 39.93 -3.12
N TYR A 735 13.09 39.01 -2.56
CA TYR A 735 13.11 38.77 -1.12
C TYR A 735 14.48 38.28 -0.63
N ARG A 736 14.80 38.60 0.63
CA ARG A 736 15.99 38.13 1.35
C ARG A 736 15.59 37.45 2.65
N VAL A 737 16.20 36.31 2.92
CA VAL A 737 16.10 35.64 4.22
C VAL A 737 17.30 36.09 5.06
N ARG A 738 17.06 36.47 6.32
CA ARG A 738 18.09 36.86 7.30
C ARG A 738 17.93 36.02 8.55
N THR A 739 19.00 35.41 9.00
CA THR A 739 19.01 34.60 10.23
C THR A 739 19.55 35.44 11.39
N HIS A 740 18.81 35.51 12.48
CA HIS A 740 19.12 36.28 13.68
C HIS A 740 19.32 35.31 14.83
N THR A 741 20.54 35.26 15.33
CA THR A 741 20.93 34.34 16.37
C THR A 741 20.97 35.09 17.72
N VAL A 742 20.25 34.56 18.71
CA VAL A 742 20.05 35.19 20.02
C VAL A 742 20.70 34.35 21.10
N ARG A 743 21.46 34.97 22.00
CA ARG A 743 22.01 34.29 23.18
C ARG A 743 20.94 34.08 24.25
N PRO A 744 20.79 32.85 24.79
CA PRO A 744 19.90 32.62 25.93
C PRO A 744 20.44 33.30 27.19
N SER A 745 19.54 33.75 28.08
CA SER A 745 19.91 34.20 29.43
C SER A 745 20.23 32.99 30.33
N GLU A 746 20.84 33.23 31.50
CA GLU A 746 21.23 32.15 32.43
C GLU A 746 20.05 31.23 32.79
N GLY A 747 18.89 31.79 33.14
CA GLY A 747 17.71 30.97 33.44
C GLY A 747 17.07 30.29 32.23
N GLU A 748 17.22 30.83 31.02
CA GLU A 748 16.81 30.15 29.78
C GLU A 748 17.72 28.95 29.50
N HIS A 749 19.03 29.14 29.67
CA HIS A 749 20.04 28.11 29.51
C HIS A 749 19.87 26.98 30.54
N GLU A 750 19.57 27.32 31.80
CA GLU A 750 19.38 26.34 32.87
C GLU A 750 18.16 25.45 32.62
N VAL A 751 17.01 26.04 32.23
CA VAL A 751 15.83 25.24 31.82
C VAL A 751 16.19 24.28 30.70
N TYR A 752 16.99 24.75 29.74
CA TYR A 752 17.42 23.94 28.62
C TYR A 752 18.35 22.78 29.04
N ARG A 753 19.33 23.05 29.91
CA ARG A 753 20.23 22.06 30.52
C ARG A 753 19.46 20.97 31.26
N VAL A 754 18.50 21.35 32.11
CA VAL A 754 17.67 20.40 32.87
C VAL A 754 16.88 19.47 31.93
N ILE A 755 16.35 19.99 30.81
CA ILE A 755 15.64 19.15 29.83
C ILE A 755 16.60 18.17 29.11
N ILE A 756 17.87 18.53 28.92
CA ILE A 756 18.84 17.61 28.31
C ILE A 756 19.28 16.55 29.33
N GLU A 757 19.73 16.98 30.50
CA GLU A 757 20.43 16.14 31.48
C GLU A 757 19.47 15.36 32.39
N GLU A 758 18.36 15.94 32.82
CA GLU A 758 17.51 15.36 33.87
C GLU A 758 16.18 14.80 33.36
N PHE A 759 15.83 15.01 32.09
CA PHE A 759 14.52 14.63 31.56
C PHE A 759 14.21 13.13 31.68
N CYS A 760 15.21 12.26 31.55
CA CYS A 760 15.03 10.83 31.73
C CYS A 760 14.61 10.48 33.17
N ARG A 761 15.29 11.06 34.16
CA ARG A 761 14.95 10.92 35.58
C ARG A 761 13.53 11.40 35.86
N ILE A 762 13.17 12.58 35.35
CA ILE A 762 11.83 13.16 35.52
C ILE A 762 10.77 12.27 34.84
N CYS A 763 11.02 11.80 33.60
CA CYS A 763 10.05 10.96 32.91
C CYS A 763 9.75 9.65 33.63
N GLU A 764 10.75 9.03 34.24
CA GLU A 764 10.60 7.77 34.99
C GLU A 764 9.81 7.96 36.30
N LEU A 765 9.85 9.15 36.89
CA LEU A 765 9.08 9.49 38.10
C LEU A 765 7.60 9.78 37.82
N TYR A 766 7.26 10.32 36.64
CA TYR A 766 5.92 10.86 36.36
C TYR A 766 5.11 10.09 35.31
N TYR A 767 5.72 9.18 34.53
CA TYR A 767 5.01 8.42 33.49
C TYR A 767 5.13 6.91 33.69
N ASN A 768 3.99 6.23 33.79
CA ASN A 768 3.91 4.78 33.84
C ASN A 768 4.35 4.13 32.51
N SER A 769 5.06 3.00 32.60
CA SER A 769 5.47 2.19 31.43
C SER A 769 4.25 1.68 30.65
N THR A 770 4.35 1.66 29.31
CA THR A 770 3.31 1.08 28.46
C THR A 770 3.41 -0.45 28.32
N GLY A 771 4.36 -1.10 29.02
CA GLY A 771 4.65 -2.53 28.91
C GLY A 771 5.46 -2.93 27.67
N ASP A 772 5.82 -1.96 26.81
CA ASP A 772 6.66 -2.12 25.63
C ASP A 772 7.85 -1.15 25.73
N THR A 773 9.03 -1.71 26.00
CA THR A 773 10.27 -0.95 26.23
C THR A 773 10.69 -0.12 25.02
N LYS A 774 10.45 -0.59 23.79
CA LYS A 774 10.74 0.16 22.55
C LYS A 774 9.79 1.33 22.36
N LYS A 775 8.50 1.12 22.62
CA LYS A 775 7.49 2.17 22.55
C LYS A 775 7.74 3.26 23.60
N ASP A 776 8.10 2.86 24.82
CA ASP A 776 8.42 3.79 25.91
C ASP A 776 9.67 4.62 25.60
N ALA A 777 10.71 4.03 25.02
CA ALA A 777 11.91 4.75 24.59
C ALA A 777 11.60 5.77 23.47
N GLY A 778 10.80 5.39 22.47
CA GLY A 778 10.39 6.31 21.39
C GLY A 778 9.51 7.47 21.87
N LEU A 779 8.59 7.21 22.81
CA LEU A 779 7.77 8.25 23.41
C LEU A 779 8.58 9.22 24.28
N ARG A 780 9.57 8.72 25.02
CA ARG A 780 10.51 9.55 25.80
C ARG A 780 11.24 10.56 24.92
N LEU A 781 11.89 10.08 23.86
CA LEU A 781 12.64 10.94 22.93
C LEU A 781 11.74 12.01 22.26
N MET A 782 10.54 11.63 21.82
CA MET A 782 9.58 12.59 21.22
C MET A 782 9.15 13.68 22.22
N ARG A 783 8.93 13.32 23.49
CA ARG A 783 8.52 14.27 24.54
C ARG A 783 9.66 15.24 24.86
N GLN A 784 10.90 14.74 24.97
CA GLN A 784 12.08 15.57 25.21
C GLN A 784 12.25 16.62 24.12
N ILE A 785 12.22 16.21 22.84
CA ILE A 785 12.35 17.13 21.70
C ILE A 785 11.25 18.21 21.71
N LYS A 786 10.00 17.84 21.98
CA LYS A 786 8.90 18.81 22.06
C LYS A 786 9.11 19.82 23.18
N LEU A 787 9.68 19.39 24.30
CA LEU A 787 9.96 20.27 25.43
C LEU A 787 11.13 21.21 25.13
N LEU A 788 12.19 20.73 24.48
CA LEU A 788 13.30 21.56 24.00
C LEU A 788 12.82 22.66 23.04
N ILE A 789 11.99 22.30 22.05
CA ILE A 789 11.40 23.28 21.11
C ILE A 789 10.53 24.31 21.85
N LYS A 790 9.77 23.86 22.86
CA LYS A 790 8.96 24.77 23.69
C LYS A 790 9.86 25.73 24.49
N ALA A 791 10.99 25.25 25.03
CA ALA A 791 11.94 26.06 25.78
C ALA A 791 12.60 27.15 24.92
N CYS A 792 12.79 26.92 23.61
CA CYS A 792 13.29 27.94 22.69
C CYS A 792 12.27 29.03 22.32
N SER A 793 11.01 28.89 22.73
CA SER A 793 9.92 29.80 22.37
C SER A 793 9.31 30.50 23.59
N VAL A 794 8.99 29.72 24.64
CA VAL A 794 8.36 30.23 25.88
C VAL A 794 9.02 29.63 27.13
N PRO A 795 10.32 29.88 27.36
CA PRO A 795 11.07 29.29 28.49
C PRO A 795 10.50 29.71 29.86
N HIS A 796 10.08 30.96 29.99
CA HIS A 796 9.45 31.52 31.20
C HIS A 796 8.15 30.82 31.65
N LEU A 797 7.52 30.02 30.78
CA LEU A 797 6.34 29.21 31.13
C LEU A 797 6.71 27.78 31.54
N ILE A 798 7.99 27.46 31.69
CA ILE A 798 8.50 26.16 32.10
C ILE A 798 8.91 26.24 33.57
N GLU A 799 8.49 25.24 34.33
CA GLU A 799 8.82 25.12 35.75
C GLU A 799 10.35 24.99 35.94
N GLY A 800 10.90 25.75 36.88
CA GLY A 800 12.35 25.87 37.08
C GLY A 800 13.01 27.05 36.38
N TYR A 801 12.27 27.82 35.57
CA TYR A 801 12.77 29.08 35.01
C TYR A 801 12.99 30.14 36.10
N TYR A 802 14.07 30.90 35.97
CA TYR A 802 14.35 32.10 36.77
C TYR A 802 14.92 33.22 35.87
N GLY A 803 14.91 34.46 36.35
CA GLY A 803 15.39 35.63 35.60
C GLY A 803 14.26 36.55 35.18
N ASP A 804 14.46 37.23 34.04
CA ASP A 804 13.55 38.27 33.54
C ASP A 804 12.15 37.73 33.20
N GLU A 805 11.12 38.56 33.36
CA GLU A 805 9.73 38.21 33.05
C GLU A 805 9.53 37.80 31.57
N TYR A 806 10.30 38.40 30.66
CA TYR A 806 10.20 38.18 29.22
C TYR A 806 11.47 37.56 28.64
N PRO A 807 11.35 36.51 27.79
CA PRO A 807 12.49 35.85 27.17
C PRO A 807 13.39 36.79 26.35
N SER A 808 14.67 36.45 26.26
CA SER A 808 15.67 37.19 25.46
C SER A 808 15.26 37.31 24.00
N LYS A 809 14.67 36.25 23.43
CA LYS A 809 14.14 36.23 22.06
C LYS A 809 12.99 37.21 21.85
N THR A 810 12.10 37.34 22.83
CA THR A 810 10.97 38.29 22.80
C THR A 810 11.46 39.72 22.76
N ARG A 811 12.43 40.06 23.62
CA ARG A 811 13.08 41.38 23.64
C ARG A 811 13.85 41.67 22.34
N TYR A 812 14.47 40.65 21.75
CA TYR A 812 15.14 40.81 20.46
C TYR A 812 14.15 41.13 19.33
N ILE A 813 13.05 40.38 19.23
CA ILE A 813 11.99 40.63 18.23
C ILE A 813 11.36 42.00 18.42
N GLU A 814 11.14 42.45 19.66
CA GLU A 814 10.66 43.80 19.94
C GLU A 814 11.61 44.89 19.41
N ARG A 815 12.91 44.76 19.68
CA ARG A 815 13.92 45.69 19.12
C ARG A 815 13.92 45.68 17.60
N LEU A 816 13.77 44.50 16.99
CA LEU A 816 13.66 44.36 15.54
C LEU A 816 12.40 45.04 14.98
N VAL A 817 11.25 44.91 15.65
CA VAL A 817 10.02 45.60 15.25
C VAL A 817 10.15 47.12 15.37
N ARG A 818 10.90 47.64 16.36
CA ARG A 818 11.17 49.09 16.47
C ARG A 818 11.95 49.66 15.30
N THR A 819 12.84 48.87 14.68
CA THR A 819 13.62 49.33 13.51
C THR A 819 12.84 49.27 12.20
N ILE A 820 11.64 48.67 12.19
CA ILE A 820 10.78 48.52 11.03
C ILE A 820 9.65 49.57 11.08
N PRO A 821 9.72 50.67 10.31
CA PRO A 821 8.72 51.74 10.35
C PRO A 821 7.39 51.35 9.68
N GLY A 822 7.44 50.45 8.69
CA GLY A 822 6.28 49.98 7.93
C GLY A 822 5.57 48.79 8.57
N LYS A 823 4.68 48.17 7.80
CA LYS A 823 3.97 46.94 8.19
C LYS A 823 4.92 45.78 8.47
N VAL A 824 4.65 45.05 9.56
CA VAL A 824 5.40 43.85 9.94
C VAL A 824 4.46 42.72 10.35
N ALA A 825 4.82 41.48 10.00
CA ALA A 825 4.12 40.27 10.43
C ALA A 825 4.99 39.41 11.34
N ILE A 826 4.43 38.93 12.45
CA ILE A 826 5.07 38.02 13.41
C ILE A 826 4.35 36.67 13.34
N GLY A 827 5.07 35.62 12.95
CA GLY A 827 4.59 34.26 12.78
C GLY A 827 5.06 33.34 13.90
N CYS A 828 4.14 32.97 14.80
CA CYS A 828 4.40 32.05 15.92
C CYS A 828 4.09 30.59 15.55
N THR A 829 4.80 29.62 16.13
CA THR A 829 4.53 28.19 15.90
C THR A 829 3.53 27.59 16.89
N THR A 830 3.35 28.20 18.06
CA THR A 830 2.47 27.74 19.14
C THR A 830 1.49 28.83 19.60
N LEU A 831 0.41 28.43 20.26
CA LEU A 831 -0.55 29.38 20.86
C LEU A 831 0.05 30.12 22.06
N ALA A 832 0.88 29.46 22.87
CA ALA A 832 1.54 30.09 24.00
C ALA A 832 2.46 31.24 23.56
N ALA A 833 3.27 31.02 22.51
CA ALA A 833 4.08 32.07 21.92
C ALA A 833 3.20 33.17 21.32
N PHE A 834 2.13 32.81 20.60
CA PHE A 834 1.19 33.79 20.08
C PHE A 834 0.65 34.71 21.18
N ASP A 835 0.18 34.14 22.29
CA ASP A 835 -0.45 34.92 23.37
C ASP A 835 0.58 35.83 24.06
N LEU A 836 1.83 35.37 24.21
CA LEU A 836 2.96 36.18 24.67
C LEU A 836 3.21 37.39 23.75
N TYR A 837 3.36 37.18 22.44
CA TYR A 837 3.63 38.27 21.52
C TYR A 837 2.43 39.21 21.38
N GLU A 838 1.19 38.72 21.46
CA GLU A 838 0.00 39.58 21.45
C GLU A 838 0.01 40.55 22.64
N SER A 839 0.19 40.05 23.86
CA SER A 839 0.17 40.90 25.06
C SER A 839 1.36 41.86 25.06
N TYR A 840 2.56 41.35 24.78
CA TYR A 840 3.80 42.11 24.83
C TYR A 840 3.84 43.24 23.80
N ILE A 841 3.48 42.95 22.54
CA ILE A 841 3.51 43.95 21.46
C ILE A 841 2.43 45.01 21.67
N ARG A 842 1.22 44.65 22.13
CA ARG A 842 0.17 45.64 22.44
C ARG A 842 0.62 46.62 23.53
N ALA A 843 1.35 46.15 24.54
CA ALA A 843 1.86 47.01 25.61
C ALA A 843 3.01 47.93 25.14
N HIS A 844 3.89 47.45 24.27
CA HIS A 844 5.13 48.16 23.90
C HIS A 844 5.02 49.01 22.62
N PHE A 845 3.94 48.86 21.84
CA PHE A 845 3.65 49.62 20.62
C PHE A 845 2.22 50.18 20.59
N PRO A 846 1.83 51.04 21.56
CA PRO A 846 0.47 51.57 21.64
C PRO A 846 0.06 52.39 20.41
N ASP A 847 1.02 53.00 19.71
CA ASP A 847 0.78 53.85 18.53
C ASP A 847 0.66 53.06 17.21
N ARG A 848 0.81 51.74 17.24
CA ARG A 848 0.71 50.87 16.05
C ARG A 848 -0.51 49.96 16.17
N PRO A 849 -1.41 49.92 15.16
CA PRO A 849 -2.56 49.04 15.21
C PRO A 849 -2.14 47.57 15.12
N VAL A 850 -2.53 46.76 16.11
CA VAL A 850 -2.20 45.33 16.20
C VAL A 850 -3.38 44.47 15.73
N PHE A 851 -3.11 43.62 14.75
CA PHE A 851 -4.04 42.68 14.13
C PHE A 851 -3.66 41.25 14.48
N VAL A 852 -4.66 40.40 14.70
CA VAL A 852 -4.45 39.05 15.23
C VAL A 852 -5.18 37.99 14.43
N VAL A 853 -4.47 36.91 14.05
CA VAL A 853 -5.06 35.78 13.33
C VAL A 853 -4.64 34.44 13.96
N LYS A 854 -5.61 33.73 14.53
CA LYS A 854 -5.47 32.37 15.07
C LYS A 854 -6.14 31.33 14.16
N GLY A 855 -5.81 30.05 14.35
CA GLY A 855 -6.29 28.95 13.51
C GLY A 855 -7.80 28.66 13.62
N ASP A 856 -8.41 29.01 14.75
CA ASP A 856 -9.83 28.88 15.06
C ASP A 856 -10.71 30.02 14.47
N VAL A 857 -10.08 31.09 13.98
CA VAL A 857 -10.80 32.21 13.37
C VAL A 857 -11.44 31.77 12.04
N ALA A 858 -12.75 31.98 11.92
CA ALA A 858 -13.48 31.70 10.68
C ALA A 858 -12.89 32.46 9.49
N PHE A 859 -12.85 31.81 8.32
CA PHE A 859 -12.18 32.34 7.13
C PHE A 859 -12.64 33.76 6.72
N ARG A 860 -13.95 34.03 6.71
CA ARG A 860 -14.47 35.37 6.36
C ARG A 860 -13.95 36.46 7.29
N LYS A 861 -13.85 36.14 8.59
CA LYS A 861 -13.31 37.05 9.60
C LYS A 861 -11.81 37.27 9.41
N ARG A 862 -11.05 36.21 9.07
CA ARG A 862 -9.63 36.32 8.70
C ARG A 862 -9.41 37.25 7.51
N GLN A 863 -10.21 37.10 6.46
CA GLN A 863 -10.09 37.95 5.27
C GLN A 863 -10.34 39.43 5.61
N LYS A 864 -11.37 39.71 6.43
CA LYS A 864 -11.66 41.07 6.90
C LYS A 864 -10.48 41.67 7.69
N ILE A 865 -9.92 40.92 8.64
CA ILE A 865 -8.75 41.36 9.43
C ILE A 865 -7.56 41.67 8.53
N VAL A 866 -7.30 40.83 7.53
CA VAL A 866 -6.20 41.03 6.57
C VAL A 866 -6.45 42.28 5.72
N THR A 867 -7.67 42.51 5.23
CA THR A 867 -8.01 43.72 4.47
C THR A 867 -7.87 44.98 5.33
N GLU A 868 -8.28 44.95 6.59
CA GLU A 868 -8.09 46.07 7.52
C GLU A 868 -6.59 46.32 7.78
N PHE A 869 -5.80 45.28 8.02
CA PHE A 869 -4.35 45.38 8.12
C PHE A 869 -3.71 46.01 6.87
N ASP A 870 -4.11 45.54 5.68
CA ASP A 870 -3.59 46.01 4.39
C ASP A 870 -3.90 47.50 4.15
N SER A 871 -4.97 48.03 4.75
CA SER A 871 -5.33 49.46 4.68
C SER A 871 -4.50 50.38 5.58
N THR A 872 -3.72 49.83 6.53
CA THR A 872 -2.87 50.63 7.42
C THR A 872 -1.55 51.04 6.77
N ILE A 873 -0.78 51.92 7.43
CA ILE A 873 0.58 52.28 6.99
C ILE A 873 1.64 51.48 7.77
N ASN A 874 1.45 51.32 9.08
CA ASN A 874 2.44 50.76 10.02
C ASN A 874 1.89 49.64 10.92
N GLY A 875 0.81 48.95 10.52
CA GLY A 875 0.19 47.90 11.34
C GLY A 875 1.13 46.73 11.68
N ILE A 876 0.83 46.03 12.77
CA ILE A 876 1.54 44.81 13.18
C ILE A 876 0.56 43.63 13.10
N LEU A 877 0.90 42.59 12.34
CA LEU A 877 0.11 41.37 12.24
C LEU A 877 0.74 40.25 13.06
N ILE A 878 0.04 39.73 14.06
CA ILE A 878 0.46 38.56 14.85
C ILE A 878 -0.39 37.38 14.45
N CYS A 879 0.24 36.27 14.08
CA CYS A 879 -0.46 35.08 13.61
C CYS A 879 0.27 33.80 13.94
N THR A 880 -0.46 32.68 14.03
CA THR A 880 0.23 31.39 13.96
C THR A 880 0.62 31.10 12.52
N GLN A 881 1.81 30.56 12.28
CA GLN A 881 2.31 30.34 10.91
C GLN A 881 1.37 29.44 10.08
N GLN A 882 0.58 28.57 10.72
CA GLN A 882 -0.39 27.68 10.06
C GLN A 882 -1.79 28.30 9.87
N SER A 883 -2.08 29.44 10.51
CA SER A 883 -3.41 30.06 10.47
C SER A 883 -3.68 30.90 9.22
N LEU A 884 -2.65 31.44 8.57
CA LEU A 884 -2.79 32.12 7.29
C LEU A 884 -3.00 31.08 6.19
N SER A 885 -4.24 30.98 5.69
CA SER A 885 -4.59 29.99 4.66
C SER A 885 -3.82 30.22 3.36
N SER A 886 -3.65 29.16 2.56
CA SER A 886 -2.91 29.20 1.30
C SER A 886 -3.46 30.16 0.22
N SER A 887 -4.59 30.81 0.49
CA SER A 887 -5.24 31.77 -0.39
C SER A 887 -5.10 33.23 0.03
N VAL A 888 -4.48 33.53 1.19
CA VAL A 888 -4.29 34.93 1.63
C VAL A 888 -3.10 35.54 0.88
N ASN A 889 -3.27 36.80 0.43
CA ASN A 889 -2.22 37.60 -0.20
C ASN A 889 -2.11 38.96 0.49
N ILE A 890 -0.92 39.33 0.93
CA ILE A 890 -0.64 40.57 1.68
C ILE A 890 0.65 41.22 1.12
N PRO A 891 0.63 41.69 -0.13
CA PRO A 891 1.85 42.16 -0.79
C PRO A 891 2.34 43.51 -0.24
N THR A 892 1.58 44.21 0.62
CA THR A 892 1.99 45.51 1.18
C THR A 892 2.86 45.38 2.45
N CYS A 893 2.95 44.18 3.04
CA CYS A 893 3.86 43.93 4.17
C CYS A 893 5.26 43.62 3.63
N ASN A 894 6.29 44.28 4.12
CA ASN A 894 7.66 44.08 3.66
C ASN A 894 8.47 43.16 4.57
N ASP A 895 8.18 43.17 5.86
CA ASP A 895 8.97 42.45 6.85
C ASP A 895 8.15 41.35 7.53
N VAL A 896 8.69 40.13 7.52
CA VAL A 896 8.04 38.93 8.05
C VAL A 896 9.00 38.24 9.02
N ILE A 897 8.61 38.16 10.29
CA ILE A 897 9.41 37.58 11.36
C ILE A 897 8.86 36.20 11.69
N LEU A 898 9.71 35.17 11.61
CA LEU A 898 9.42 33.83 12.10
C LEU A 898 10.09 33.68 13.46
N GLU A 899 9.25 33.63 14.49
CA GLU A 899 9.69 33.51 15.88
C GLU A 899 10.35 32.17 16.17
N SER A 900 9.93 31.10 15.51
CA SER A 900 10.56 29.79 15.61
C SER A 900 10.42 29.03 14.30
N LEU A 901 11.36 28.11 14.05
CA LEU A 901 11.43 27.32 12.83
C LEU A 901 10.40 26.19 12.81
N GLN A 902 10.05 25.74 11.61
CA GLN A 902 9.32 24.49 11.40
C GLN A 902 10.24 23.38 10.87
N TRP A 903 9.78 22.14 10.98
CA TRP A 903 10.48 20.92 10.57
C TRP A 903 10.89 20.81 9.08
N ASN A 904 10.46 21.73 8.23
CA ASN A 904 10.79 21.80 6.81
C ASN A 904 10.58 23.22 6.27
N ILE A 905 11.46 23.66 5.36
CA ILE A 905 11.35 24.91 4.62
C ILE A 905 10.01 25.05 3.89
N PRO A 906 9.50 24.06 3.13
CA PRO A 906 8.21 24.15 2.45
C PRO A 906 7.08 24.78 3.28
N ARG A 907 6.94 24.42 4.56
CA ARG A 907 5.94 25.00 5.46
C ARG A 907 6.22 26.44 5.87
N MET A 908 7.48 26.80 6.07
CA MET A 908 7.87 28.19 6.32
C MET A 908 7.62 29.04 5.08
N GLU A 909 7.96 28.53 3.89
CA GLU A 909 7.64 29.16 2.60
C GLU A 909 6.14 29.35 2.43
N GLN A 910 5.33 28.34 2.79
CA GLN A 910 3.88 28.45 2.77
C GLN A 910 3.36 29.61 3.61
N PHE A 911 4.09 30.04 4.63
CA PHE A 911 3.77 31.20 5.44
C PHE A 911 4.31 32.51 4.84
N TYR A 912 5.61 32.61 4.55
CA TYR A 912 6.17 33.90 4.13
C TYR A 912 5.85 34.26 2.66
N PHE A 913 5.55 33.30 1.77
CA PHE A 913 5.02 33.57 0.42
C PHE A 913 3.55 34.04 0.41
N ARG A 914 2.94 34.27 1.58
CA ARG A 914 1.72 35.10 1.68
C ARG A 914 2.00 36.57 1.42
N PHE A 915 3.24 37.00 1.60
CA PHE A 915 3.70 38.38 1.51
C PHE A 915 4.57 38.65 0.27
N ILE A 916 5.08 37.59 -0.39
CA ILE A 916 5.95 37.66 -1.57
C ILE A 916 5.21 37.20 -2.82
N ARG A 917 5.25 38.02 -3.89
CA ARG A 917 4.58 37.76 -5.19
C ARG A 917 5.36 38.28 -6.38
N LEU A 918 5.02 37.79 -7.58
CA LEU A 918 5.63 38.22 -8.84
C LEU A 918 5.43 39.71 -9.13
N ASP A 919 4.36 40.32 -8.64
CA ASP A 919 4.03 41.73 -8.77
C ASP A 919 4.54 42.60 -7.60
N SER A 920 5.24 42.01 -6.62
CA SER A 920 5.86 42.78 -5.53
C SER A 920 6.86 43.78 -6.11
N ARG A 921 6.68 45.06 -5.75
CA ARG A 921 7.54 46.16 -6.20
C ARG A 921 8.72 46.40 -5.25
N GLU A 922 8.50 46.19 -3.96
CA GLU A 922 9.50 46.38 -2.92
C GLU A 922 10.12 45.05 -2.48
N MET A 923 11.39 45.12 -2.07
CA MET A 923 12.15 43.98 -1.54
C MET A 923 11.56 43.52 -0.21
N LYS A 924 11.30 42.21 -0.08
CA LYS A 924 10.74 41.61 1.14
C LYS A 924 11.84 41.05 2.04
N ASN A 925 11.77 41.29 3.34
CA ASN A 925 12.69 40.71 4.31
C ASN A 925 11.99 39.62 5.13
N VAL A 926 12.57 38.43 5.15
CA VAL A 926 12.14 37.31 5.99
C VAL A 926 13.18 37.11 7.07
N HIS A 927 12.77 37.21 8.34
CA HIS A 927 13.66 37.16 9.50
C HIS A 927 13.42 35.85 10.25
N TYR A 928 14.43 34.98 10.30
CA TYR A 928 14.43 33.80 11.17
C TYR A 928 15.10 34.17 12.48
N VAL A 929 14.44 33.93 13.61
CA VAL A 929 15.03 34.21 14.93
C VAL A 929 15.24 32.88 15.64
N THR A 930 16.47 32.57 16.06
CA THR A 930 16.86 31.30 16.68
C THR A 930 17.75 31.50 17.89
N TYR A 931 17.69 30.61 18.87
CA TYR A 931 18.65 30.61 19.99
C TYR A 931 19.98 29.93 19.63
N GLU A 932 21.10 30.49 20.13
CA GLU A 932 22.41 29.80 20.20
C GLU A 932 22.31 28.54 21.07
N ASP A 933 23.18 27.56 20.78
CA ASP A 933 23.31 26.31 21.55
C ASP A 933 21.96 25.69 21.90
N SER A 934 21.14 25.45 20.87
CA SER A 934 19.78 24.94 21.03
C SER A 934 19.36 24.00 19.91
N VAL A 935 18.27 23.27 20.12
CA VAL A 935 17.70 22.33 19.14
C VAL A 935 17.25 23.05 17.86
N GLU A 936 17.06 24.38 17.91
CA GLU A 936 16.78 25.17 16.71
C GLU A 936 17.95 25.14 15.72
N GLN A 937 19.20 24.99 16.17
CA GLN A 937 20.37 24.77 15.30
C GLN A 937 20.32 23.41 14.60
N ASN A 938 20.00 22.33 15.34
CA ASN A 938 19.75 21.00 14.74
C ASN A 938 18.59 21.03 13.74
N LEU A 939 17.50 21.74 14.06
CA LEU A 939 16.37 21.91 13.16
C LEU A 939 16.78 22.65 11.90
N MET A 940 17.57 23.72 12.03
CA MET A 940 18.09 24.49 10.91
C MET A 940 18.97 23.61 10.01
N ALA A 941 19.94 22.89 10.59
CA ALA A 941 20.80 21.96 9.85
C ALA A 941 19.98 20.90 9.09
N LEU A 942 19.03 20.26 9.76
CA LEU A 942 18.13 19.27 9.15
C LEU A 942 17.31 19.85 7.99
N VAL A 943 16.82 21.07 8.17
CA VAL A 943 16.02 21.79 7.17
C VAL A 943 16.86 22.11 5.93
N LEU A 944 18.13 22.49 6.11
CA LEU A 944 19.06 22.76 5.01
C LEU A 944 19.51 21.47 4.30
N THR A 945 19.73 20.38 5.04
CA THR A 945 19.98 19.07 4.42
C THR A 945 18.82 18.66 3.52
N LYS A 946 17.57 18.94 3.91
CA LYS A 946 16.41 18.66 3.06
C LYS A 946 16.36 19.52 1.80
N GLU A 947 16.88 20.75 1.82
CA GLU A 947 16.99 21.56 0.59
C GLU A 947 17.99 21.00 -0.42
N ARG A 948 19.03 20.27 0.04
CA ARG A 948 19.92 19.51 -0.88
C ARG A 948 19.11 18.59 -1.79
N LEU A 949 18.07 17.95 -1.28
CA LEU A 949 17.19 17.10 -2.08
C LEU A 949 16.38 17.90 -3.11
N ASN A 950 15.90 19.09 -2.76
CA ASN A 950 15.17 19.95 -3.70
C ASN A 950 16.09 20.44 -4.83
N GLU A 951 17.33 20.81 -4.50
CA GLU A 951 18.36 21.17 -5.49
C GLU A 951 18.70 19.97 -6.39
N PHE A 952 18.84 18.76 -5.84
CA PHE A 952 19.03 17.55 -6.65
C PHE A 952 17.88 17.33 -7.65
N ILE A 953 16.62 17.60 -7.27
CA ILE A 953 15.47 17.51 -8.20
C ILE A 953 15.53 18.59 -9.28
N LYS A 954 16.25 19.70 -9.05
CA LYS A 954 16.45 20.79 -10.01
C LYS A 954 17.60 20.52 -10.97
N THR A 955 18.77 20.15 -10.46
CA THR A 955 20.01 20.06 -11.23
C THR A 955 20.37 18.63 -11.62
N GLY A 956 19.83 17.63 -10.93
CA GLY A 956 20.30 16.24 -11.02
C GLY A 956 21.61 15.99 -10.27
N GLU A 957 22.16 17.00 -9.59
CA GLU A 957 23.45 16.96 -8.91
C GLU A 957 23.30 17.23 -7.42
N VAL A 958 24.11 16.56 -6.61
CA VAL A 958 24.14 16.76 -5.15
C VAL A 958 25.17 17.85 -4.84
N LYS A 959 24.69 19.04 -4.48
CA LYS A 959 25.55 20.15 -4.05
C LYS A 959 26.25 19.88 -2.71
N GLU A 960 27.41 20.50 -2.54
CA GLU A 960 28.10 20.56 -1.24
C GLU A 960 27.26 21.33 -0.21
N GLN A 961 27.46 21.00 1.06
CA GLN A 961 26.69 21.56 2.17
C GLN A 961 27.00 23.05 2.41
N SER A 962 28.23 23.48 2.12
CA SER A 962 28.72 24.86 2.20
C SER A 962 27.93 25.83 1.31
N GLU A 963 27.68 25.47 0.05
CA GLU A 963 26.95 26.30 -0.92
C GLU A 963 25.51 26.62 -0.46
N ILE A 964 24.88 25.67 0.22
CA ILE A 964 23.51 25.85 0.73
C ILE A 964 23.51 26.70 1.99
N PHE A 965 24.53 26.62 2.83
CA PHE A 965 24.63 27.45 4.02
C PHE A 965 24.84 28.93 3.70
N GLU A 966 25.61 29.24 2.65
CA GLU A 966 25.76 30.61 2.15
C GLU A 966 24.41 31.21 1.70
N GLU A 967 23.53 30.43 1.06
CA GLU A 967 22.21 30.91 0.60
C GLU A 967 21.30 31.36 1.77
N PHE A 968 21.48 30.79 2.96
CA PHE A 968 20.68 31.07 4.15
C PHE A 968 21.38 31.94 5.21
N ASP A 969 22.57 32.47 4.89
CA ASP A 969 23.39 33.32 5.78
C ASP A 969 23.78 32.59 7.08
N ILE A 970 24.30 31.37 6.96
CA ILE A 970 24.64 30.49 8.09
C ILE A 970 26.14 30.15 8.09
N THR A 971 26.77 30.24 9.26
CA THR A 971 28.19 29.90 9.45
C THR A 971 28.41 28.40 9.70
N MET A 972 29.51 27.86 9.17
CA MET A 972 29.90 26.45 9.33
C MET A 972 30.09 26.01 10.80
N SER A 973 30.42 26.93 11.70
CA SER A 973 30.62 26.69 13.14
C SER A 973 29.39 26.16 13.87
N VAL A 974 28.20 26.20 13.25
CA VAL A 974 26.94 25.67 13.80
C VAL A 974 26.89 24.13 13.78
N ILE A 975 27.74 23.46 12.99
CA ILE A 975 27.78 21.99 12.95
C ILE A 975 28.42 21.41 14.22
N ASP A 976 29.47 22.04 14.75
CA ASP A 976 30.24 21.53 15.88
C ASP A 976 29.47 21.62 17.22
N SER A 977 28.39 22.41 17.26
CA SER A 977 27.50 22.60 18.42
C SER A 977 26.21 21.76 18.37
N LEU A 978 26.05 20.85 17.41
CA LEU A 978 24.81 20.09 17.24
C LEU A 978 24.58 19.07 18.37
N LEU A 979 23.31 18.91 18.78
CA LEU A 979 22.90 17.81 19.66
C LEU A 979 22.99 16.46 18.94
N VAL A 980 23.49 15.43 19.62
CA VAL A 980 23.67 14.07 19.10
C VAL A 980 22.88 13.07 19.96
N ARG A 981 22.46 11.96 19.34
CA ARG A 981 21.84 10.83 20.03
C ARG A 981 22.92 9.86 20.49
N THR A 982 23.02 9.65 21.80
CA THR A 982 23.97 8.73 22.43
C THR A 982 23.24 7.58 23.13
N GLN A 983 24.00 6.55 23.49
CA GLN A 983 23.50 5.39 24.23
C GLN A 983 24.38 5.20 25.46
N ASP A 984 23.76 5.02 26.63
CA ASP A 984 24.49 4.72 27.86
C ASP A 984 24.90 3.24 27.95
N SER A 985 25.64 2.88 29.01
CA SER A 985 26.10 1.52 29.29
C SER A 985 24.98 0.50 29.52
N GLU A 986 23.76 0.95 29.83
CA GLU A 986 22.57 0.10 29.98
C GLU A 986 21.79 -0.06 28.66
N GLY A 987 22.27 0.55 27.58
CA GLY A 987 21.62 0.52 26.29
C GLY A 987 20.45 1.52 26.16
N LYS A 988 20.26 2.44 27.11
CA LYS A 988 19.23 3.49 27.03
C LYS A 988 19.74 4.67 26.21
N ILE A 989 18.83 5.20 25.41
CA ILE A 989 19.13 6.29 24.47
C ILE A 989 18.90 7.63 25.17
N HIS A 990 19.86 8.54 25.07
CA HIS A 990 19.75 9.92 25.55
C HIS A 990 20.26 10.92 24.49
N ILE A 991 20.01 12.21 24.73
CA ILE A 991 20.48 13.31 23.88
C ILE A 991 21.62 14.00 24.63
N SER A 992 22.73 14.28 23.97
CA SER A 992 23.86 15.04 24.51
C SER A 992 24.34 16.09 23.50
N TRP A 993 25.15 17.04 23.97
CA TRP A 993 25.92 17.90 23.05
C TRP A 993 26.96 17.06 22.29
N GLY A 994 27.21 17.41 21.03
CA GLY A 994 28.37 16.92 20.26
C GLY A 994 29.68 17.31 20.93
N SER A 995 30.79 16.69 20.54
CA SER A 995 32.10 16.89 21.19
C SER A 995 32.60 18.34 21.06
N GLN A 996 32.19 19.22 21.98
CA GLN A 996 32.88 20.48 22.24
C GLN A 996 34.23 20.16 22.86
N ARG A 997 35.26 19.95 22.04
CA ARG A 997 36.62 20.15 22.50
C ARG A 997 36.81 21.66 22.64
N ILE A 998 36.50 22.18 23.81
CA ILE A 998 37.04 23.45 24.26
C ILE A 998 38.55 23.19 24.43
N THR A 999 39.33 23.49 23.39
CA THR A 999 40.76 23.74 23.60
C THR A 999 40.87 25.07 24.34
N GLU A 1000 41.44 25.03 25.54
CA GLU A 1000 41.91 26.23 26.25
C GLU A 1000 42.82 27.09 25.39
#